data_AF-A0A4Q3Y9G5-F1
#
_entry.id   AF-A0A4Q3Y9G5-F1
#
_cell.length_a   1.000
_cell.length_b   1.000
_cell.length_c   1.000
_cell.angle_alpha   90.00
_cell.angle_beta   90.00
_cell.angle_gamma   90.00
#
_symmetry.space_group_name_H-M   'P 1'
#
loop_
_entity.id
_entity.type
_entity.pdbx_description
1 polymer ?
#
loop_
_entity_poly.entity_id
_entity_poly.type
_entity_poly.pdbx_seq_one_letter_code
_entity_poly.pdbx_strand_id
1 'polypeptide(L)'
;MSAYFGGRAEVHIRRQIVEVLHCDFRSMYPTVSTLMGLWRFVISKGIDVVDVTAETRDRLSSITAADLQVKAGWRDLAVLVQISPDADILPVRACYGEGPSANIGLNHLSSDEPLWFTLADLIAAKVLSGAAPRILKAMRFVPRAVQPGLRQIMVAGKSVDPEHADFYRELIDHRGVLQSKVSEGGPDAARFDAEQLAAKILTNSTAYGIFMELNPEDSSKPVQMVGYGSGAQPFAFTSRSVEKPGLMFHPLLGALTTGAARLMLALAERKVLDEGLDWAFCDTDSIAIANPSGMAREEFLPRAQAVQAWFSDLNPYAKPGSILKIEDVNYGAACEDGAPDLEPLFCLAISSKRYVLFNRDSDGRPIIRKASGHGLGHLMDPFDDPAEVRSSWIKRIGVPRWQAEVWMEIIGAVDAGRPDVVPLGHLPGFNEPSRSRYAATTPDLLSWFSEFNEGKPYSEQIKPFNFMLSLQLRSDMEIAPSHPDDLTDRGRARAPRPAAPFSPHPADAARTAFDRGTGKPVQPAMLKTLARNIVRYHLHPEAKFQNGDADAVGVLSRRHVRVLAFRAIGKEAHDLEGRLALGEDLQPDRTLPLGAPDLEKLLAHAWKQQAALELIDRELSAAAGLSHHTLTKLRRLGGRTSDILKIVQAVETTRQARLAEKQASRLLVQNAYRLVDHFGSVASLARDLGMTRQYVGRILKGERPASADFAARVEQLLEITPLPSPPAGHRRASNGNEIGRPFAQ
;
A
#
# COMPACT_ATOMS: atom_id res chain seq x y z
N MET A 1 8.98 13.93 11.96
CA MET A 1 7.86 13.09 11.48
C MET A 1 7.64 13.20 9.98
N SER A 2 7.94 14.32 9.32
CA SER A 2 7.73 14.49 7.85
C SER A 2 8.45 13.45 6.98
N ALA A 3 9.63 12.97 7.41
CA ALA A 3 10.40 11.92 6.73
C ALA A 3 10.00 10.49 7.14
N TYR A 4 8.97 10.32 7.97
CA TYR A 4 8.58 9.01 8.49
C TYR A 4 7.47 8.37 7.65
N PHE A 5 7.79 7.17 7.15
CA PHE A 5 6.90 6.29 6.40
C PHE A 5 7.04 4.86 6.95
N GLY A 6 5.98 4.05 6.86
CA GLY A 6 6.00 2.64 7.27
C GLY A 6 6.74 1.72 6.30
N GLY A 7 6.51 0.41 6.44
CA GLY A 7 7.06 -0.60 5.53
C GLY A 7 6.51 -0.46 4.11
N ARG A 8 7.27 -0.98 3.13
CA ARG A 8 6.85 -1.08 1.73
C ARG A 8 6.00 -2.34 1.56
N ALA A 9 4.76 -2.19 1.08
CA ALA A 9 3.91 -3.30 0.70
C ALA A 9 3.21 -2.97 -0.62
N GLU A 10 3.33 -3.80 -1.64
CA GLU A 10 2.79 -3.55 -2.99
C GLU A 10 2.81 -4.80 -3.86
N VAL A 11 2.01 -4.78 -4.92
CA VAL A 11 1.97 -5.82 -5.95
C VAL A 11 2.52 -5.24 -7.25
N HIS A 12 3.31 -6.02 -7.96
CA HIS A 12 3.84 -5.68 -9.27
C HIS A 12 3.17 -6.51 -10.37
N ILE A 13 3.09 -7.83 -10.20
CA ILE A 13 2.37 -8.73 -11.10
C ILE A 13 1.00 -9.05 -10.48
N ARG A 14 -0.04 -8.43 -11.01
CA ARG A 14 -1.40 -8.47 -10.47
C ARG A 14 -2.27 -9.47 -11.24
N ARG A 15 -3.07 -10.25 -10.50
CA ARG A 15 -4.13 -11.15 -11.00
C ARG A 15 -3.67 -12.16 -12.07
N GLN A 16 -2.38 -12.46 -12.08
CA GLN A 16 -1.76 -13.45 -12.95
C GLN A 16 -1.02 -14.47 -12.08
N ILE A 17 -1.18 -15.76 -12.40
CA ILE A 17 -0.43 -16.82 -11.74
C ILE A 17 0.98 -16.84 -12.33
N VAL A 18 1.98 -16.70 -11.47
CA VAL A 18 3.40 -16.76 -11.85
C VAL A 18 4.17 -17.66 -10.90
N GLU A 19 5.14 -18.40 -11.42
CA GLU A 19 6.09 -19.14 -10.59
C GLU A 19 7.00 -18.15 -9.85
N VAL A 20 7.28 -18.41 -8.57
CA VAL A 20 8.08 -17.52 -7.73
C VAL A 20 9.04 -18.29 -6.83
N LEU A 21 10.09 -17.61 -6.38
CA LEU A 21 10.88 -17.94 -5.19
C LEU A 21 10.53 -16.90 -4.12
N HIS A 22 9.87 -17.33 -3.04
CA HIS A 22 9.47 -16.43 -1.96
C HIS A 22 10.60 -16.27 -0.94
N CYS A 23 11.05 -15.04 -0.75
CA CYS A 23 12.12 -14.72 0.17
C CYS A 23 11.68 -13.69 1.22
N ASP A 24 12.29 -13.75 2.41
CA ASP A 24 12.00 -12.86 3.55
C ASP A 24 13.29 -12.43 4.26
N PHE A 25 13.39 -11.14 4.60
CA PHE A 25 14.53 -10.62 5.33
C PHE A 25 14.47 -10.98 6.82
N ARG A 26 15.43 -11.79 7.27
CA ARG A 26 15.61 -12.15 8.68
C ARG A 26 15.64 -10.90 9.55
N SER A 27 14.58 -10.73 10.35
CA SER A 27 14.50 -9.69 11.38
C SER A 27 14.85 -8.31 10.81
N MET A 28 14.21 -7.89 9.71
CA MET A 28 14.63 -6.73 8.92
C MET A 28 14.91 -5.47 9.76
N TYR A 29 14.01 -5.06 10.66
CA TYR A 29 14.22 -3.86 11.49
C TYR A 29 15.41 -3.99 12.46
N PRO A 30 15.53 -5.07 13.26
CA PRO A 30 16.77 -5.34 14.00
C PRO A 30 18.03 -5.35 13.12
N THR A 31 17.99 -6.01 11.95
CA THR A 31 19.13 -6.11 11.03
C THR A 31 19.62 -4.73 10.57
N VAL A 32 18.73 -3.88 10.05
CA VAL A 32 19.13 -2.52 9.62
C VAL A 32 19.58 -1.65 10.78
N SER A 33 18.96 -1.79 11.96
CA SER A 33 19.38 -1.08 13.17
C SER A 33 20.80 -1.47 13.59
N THR A 34 21.17 -2.75 13.53
CA THR A 34 22.54 -3.22 13.81
C THR A 34 23.53 -2.75 12.72
N LEU A 35 23.17 -2.82 11.44
CA LEU A 35 24.01 -2.36 10.33
C LEU A 35 24.32 -0.85 10.43
N MET A 36 23.32 -0.04 10.78
CA MET A 36 23.47 1.40 10.98
C MET A 36 24.07 1.75 12.35
N GLY A 37 24.05 0.84 13.32
CA GLY A 37 24.51 1.09 14.69
C GLY A 37 23.58 1.97 15.51
N LEU A 38 22.26 1.85 15.29
CA LEU A 38 21.25 2.71 15.90
C LEU A 38 21.13 2.57 17.41
N TRP A 39 21.57 1.44 17.99
CA TRP A 39 21.59 1.24 19.44
C TRP A 39 22.36 2.33 20.18
N ARG A 40 23.41 2.90 19.55
CA ARG A 40 24.20 4.00 20.12
C ARG A 40 23.39 5.25 20.41
N PHE A 41 22.31 5.50 19.67
CA PHE A 41 21.40 6.62 19.95
C PHE A 41 20.55 6.35 21.20
N VAL A 42 20.09 5.11 21.38
CA VAL A 42 19.25 4.70 22.52
C VAL A 42 19.97 4.88 23.85
N ILE A 43 21.27 4.57 23.89
CA ILE A 43 22.10 4.66 25.11
C ILE A 43 22.82 6.01 25.26
N SER A 44 22.65 6.93 24.31
CA SER A 44 23.35 8.23 24.33
C SER A 44 22.69 9.20 25.29
N LYS A 45 23.49 10.12 25.86
CA LYS A 45 22.97 11.25 26.65
C LYS A 45 22.32 12.36 25.79
N GLY A 46 22.24 12.18 24.47
CA GLY A 46 21.71 13.16 23.53
C GLY A 46 22.29 13.03 22.14
N ILE A 47 21.89 13.91 21.24
CA ILE A 47 22.23 13.86 19.81
C ILE A 47 22.74 15.23 19.36
N ASP A 48 23.83 15.22 18.60
CA ASP A 48 24.32 16.39 17.86
C ASP A 48 23.85 16.34 16.41
N VAL A 49 23.69 17.52 15.81
CA VAL A 49 23.26 17.68 14.42
C VAL A 49 24.34 18.43 13.66
N VAL A 50 24.78 17.87 12.54
CA VAL A 50 25.84 18.42 11.70
C VAL A 50 25.30 18.65 10.29
N ASP A 51 25.56 19.83 9.71
CA ASP A 51 25.27 20.07 8.29
C ASP A 51 26.28 19.29 7.43
N VAL A 52 25.76 18.42 6.58
CA VAL A 52 26.55 17.53 5.72
C VAL A 52 26.08 17.63 4.27
N THR A 53 25.55 18.79 3.88
CA THR A 53 24.87 18.97 2.59
C THR A 53 25.78 18.68 1.40
N ALA A 54 27.02 19.19 1.40
CA ALA A 54 27.98 18.95 0.31
C ALA A 54 28.39 17.46 0.25
N GLU A 55 28.83 16.89 1.38
CA GLU A 55 29.21 15.48 1.49
C GLU A 55 28.09 14.53 1.05
N THR A 56 26.84 14.84 1.41
CA THR A 56 25.68 14.01 1.06
C THR A 56 25.37 14.08 -0.44
N ARG A 57 25.60 15.23 -1.10
CA ARG A 57 25.49 15.35 -2.56
C ARG A 57 26.52 14.48 -3.27
N ASP A 58 27.77 14.58 -2.85
CA ASP A 58 28.87 13.82 -3.45
C ASP A 58 28.65 12.32 -3.27
N ARG A 59 28.28 11.91 -2.05
CA ARG A 59 27.96 10.51 -1.75
C ARG A 59 26.75 10.01 -2.53
N LEU A 60 25.63 10.73 -2.53
CA LEU A 60 24.43 10.29 -3.26
C LEU A 60 24.71 10.19 -4.76
N SER A 61 25.52 11.08 -5.34
CA SER A 61 25.88 11.02 -6.76
C SER A 61 26.75 9.82 -7.13
N SER A 62 27.62 9.36 -6.23
CA SER A 62 28.61 8.30 -6.49
C SER A 62 28.20 6.92 -5.99
N ILE A 63 27.39 6.81 -4.93
CA ILE A 63 27.06 5.54 -4.29
C ILE A 63 26.38 4.54 -5.24
N THR A 64 26.76 3.27 -5.13
CA THR A 64 26.24 2.15 -5.90
C THR A 64 25.66 1.07 -4.99
N ALA A 65 24.98 0.07 -5.57
CA ALA A 65 24.53 -1.10 -4.80
C ALA A 65 25.71 -1.88 -4.19
N ALA A 66 26.87 -1.92 -4.86
CA ALA A 66 28.06 -2.63 -4.38
C ALA A 66 28.61 -2.01 -3.07
N ASP A 67 28.59 -0.68 -2.95
CA ASP A 67 28.98 0.01 -1.71
C ASP A 67 28.09 -0.35 -0.52
N LEU A 68 26.87 -0.83 -0.80
CA LEU A 68 25.87 -1.24 0.19
C LEU A 68 25.84 -2.76 0.41
N GLN A 69 26.64 -3.53 -0.35
CA GLN A 69 26.86 -4.97 -0.13
C GLN A 69 27.84 -5.23 1.03
N VAL A 70 28.40 -4.18 1.63
CA VAL A 70 29.28 -4.26 2.79
C VAL A 70 28.65 -3.58 4.00
N LYS A 71 28.78 -4.20 5.18
CA LYS A 71 28.17 -3.69 6.42
C LYS A 71 28.55 -2.24 6.74
N ALA A 72 29.78 -1.84 6.43
CA ALA A 72 30.28 -0.49 6.66
C ALA A 72 29.52 0.58 5.88
N GLY A 73 29.00 0.24 4.68
CA GLY A 73 28.25 1.17 3.82
C GLY A 73 26.97 1.73 4.45
N TRP A 74 26.48 1.08 5.51
CA TRP A 74 25.24 1.43 6.21
C TRP A 74 25.44 2.39 7.38
N ARG A 75 26.66 2.54 7.91
CA ARG A 75 26.93 3.27 9.16
C ARG A 75 26.60 4.76 9.10
N ASP A 76 26.82 5.37 7.94
CA ASP A 76 26.67 6.81 7.76
C ASP A 76 25.31 7.19 7.17
N LEU A 77 24.27 6.36 7.35
CA LEU A 77 22.93 6.60 6.81
C LEU A 77 22.00 7.38 7.76
N ALA A 78 22.47 7.75 8.96
CA ALA A 78 21.73 8.55 9.94
C ALA A 78 21.63 10.04 9.54
N VAL A 79 21.02 10.30 8.37
CA VAL A 79 20.92 11.62 7.76
C VAL A 79 19.49 11.89 7.30
N LEU A 80 18.94 13.05 7.66
CA LEU A 80 17.73 13.58 7.06
C LEU A 80 18.10 14.57 5.96
N VAL A 81 17.46 14.42 4.81
CA VAL A 81 17.79 15.16 3.60
C VAL A 81 16.55 15.85 3.07
N GLN A 82 16.67 17.15 2.83
CA GLN A 82 15.68 17.95 2.15
C GLN A 82 15.99 17.99 0.66
N ILE A 83 15.01 17.67 -0.18
CA ILE A 83 15.15 17.65 -1.63
C ILE A 83 14.07 18.49 -2.31
N SER A 84 14.29 18.83 -3.58
CA SER A 84 13.24 19.25 -4.51
C SER A 84 12.95 18.07 -5.42
N PRO A 85 11.89 17.29 -5.16
CA PRO A 85 11.64 16.07 -5.90
C PRO A 85 11.14 16.37 -7.31
N ASP A 86 11.71 15.69 -8.31
CA ASP A 86 11.34 15.81 -9.72
C ASP A 86 11.20 14.43 -10.37
N ALA A 87 10.00 13.86 -10.26
CA ALA A 87 9.68 12.50 -10.69
C ALA A 87 10.54 11.40 -10.02
N ASP A 88 11.12 11.71 -8.85
CA ASP A 88 11.92 10.79 -8.05
C ASP A 88 11.03 9.69 -7.43
N ILE A 89 11.51 8.45 -7.38
CA ILE A 89 10.79 7.32 -6.79
C ILE A 89 10.89 7.39 -5.25
N LEU A 90 9.84 7.88 -4.60
CA LEU A 90 9.83 8.17 -3.16
C LEU A 90 8.58 7.62 -2.47
N PRO A 91 8.63 7.33 -1.16
CA PRO A 91 7.44 6.98 -0.40
C PRO A 91 6.51 8.20 -0.28
N VAL A 92 5.25 8.02 -0.66
CA VAL A 92 4.24 9.07 -0.67
C VAL A 92 3.02 8.60 0.10
N ARG A 93 2.66 9.36 1.13
CA ARG A 93 1.45 9.16 1.92
C ARG A 93 0.29 9.95 1.33
N ALA A 94 -0.72 9.27 0.84
CA ALA A 94 -1.90 9.87 0.20
C ALA A 94 -3.13 8.96 0.28
N CYS A 95 -4.32 9.53 0.05
CA CYS A 95 -5.54 8.76 -0.19
C CYS A 95 -5.56 8.37 -1.67
N TYR A 96 -5.25 7.11 -1.98
CA TYR A 96 -5.12 6.64 -3.37
C TYR A 96 -6.45 6.14 -3.99
N GLY A 97 -7.38 5.65 -3.17
CA GLY A 97 -8.66 5.09 -3.61
C GLY A 97 -9.87 5.77 -2.99
N GLU A 98 -11.04 5.16 -3.17
CA GLU A 98 -12.31 5.60 -2.57
C GLU A 98 -12.33 5.25 -1.08
N GLY A 99 -11.79 6.14 -0.25
CA GLY A 99 -11.78 5.98 1.20
C GLY A 99 -11.01 7.11 1.88
N PRO A 100 -11.34 7.44 3.15
CA PRO A 100 -10.66 8.51 3.89
C PRO A 100 -9.24 8.10 4.33
N SER A 101 -8.94 6.80 4.35
CA SER A 101 -7.69 6.23 4.85
C SER A 101 -6.50 6.56 3.94
N ALA A 102 -5.52 7.30 4.49
CA ALA A 102 -4.24 7.51 3.82
C ALA A 102 -3.41 6.21 3.83
N ASN A 103 -2.79 5.90 2.69
CA ASN A 103 -1.86 4.79 2.53
C ASN A 103 -0.53 5.29 2.00
N ILE A 104 0.49 4.43 2.03
CA ILE A 104 1.83 4.75 1.54
C ILE A 104 2.09 3.96 0.26
N GLY A 105 2.39 4.68 -0.82
CA GLY A 105 2.84 4.13 -2.11
C GLY A 105 4.27 4.56 -2.42
N LEU A 106 5.04 3.71 -3.10
CA LEU A 106 6.33 4.08 -3.65
C LEU A 106 6.11 4.59 -5.09
N ASN A 107 6.15 5.91 -5.28
CA ASN A 107 5.66 6.56 -6.50
C ASN A 107 6.66 7.58 -7.05
N HIS A 108 6.52 7.92 -8.33
CA HIS A 108 7.20 9.09 -8.89
C HIS A 108 6.61 10.34 -8.25
N LEU A 109 7.43 11.13 -7.56
CA LEU A 109 7.00 12.30 -6.83
C LEU A 109 7.59 13.56 -7.46
N SER A 110 6.74 14.55 -7.72
CA SER A 110 7.17 15.91 -8.05
C SER A 110 6.58 16.92 -7.07
N SER A 111 7.38 17.88 -6.63
CA SER A 111 6.93 18.98 -5.79
C SER A 111 7.71 20.25 -6.08
N ASP A 112 6.97 21.36 -6.18
CA ASP A 112 7.55 22.70 -6.24
C ASP A 112 8.06 23.16 -4.85
N GLU A 113 7.69 22.44 -3.77
CA GLU A 113 8.12 22.71 -2.40
C GLU A 113 9.16 21.68 -1.90
N PRO A 114 10.15 22.11 -1.10
CA PRO A 114 11.12 21.20 -0.51
C PRO A 114 10.51 20.15 0.43
N LEU A 115 10.96 18.90 0.34
CA LEU A 115 10.48 17.78 1.15
C LEU A 115 11.62 17.04 1.87
N TRP A 116 11.31 16.49 3.05
CA TRP A 116 12.27 15.77 3.89
C TRP A 116 12.12 14.25 3.77
N PHE A 117 13.23 13.56 3.55
CA PHE A 117 13.35 12.10 3.51
C PHE A 117 14.59 11.64 4.27
N THR A 118 14.72 10.33 4.51
CA THR A 118 15.99 9.78 4.97
C THR A 118 16.98 9.66 3.81
N LEU A 119 18.29 9.67 4.07
CA LEU A 119 19.28 9.37 3.03
C LEU A 119 19.06 7.96 2.44
N ALA A 120 18.61 7.00 3.24
CA ALA A 120 18.28 5.65 2.76
C ALA A 120 17.15 5.66 1.71
N ASP A 121 16.11 6.49 1.89
CA ASP A 121 15.05 6.65 0.89
C ASP A 121 15.58 7.26 -0.42
N LEU A 122 16.53 8.20 -0.36
CA LEU A 122 17.11 8.81 -1.55
C LEU A 122 18.04 7.86 -2.30
N ILE A 123 18.80 7.04 -1.56
CA ILE A 123 19.61 5.97 -2.16
C ILE A 123 18.68 4.95 -2.81
N ALA A 124 17.56 4.58 -2.17
CA ALA A 124 16.57 3.70 -2.77
C ALA A 124 16.00 4.29 -4.07
N ALA A 125 15.66 5.58 -4.08
CA ALA A 125 15.22 6.29 -5.28
C ALA A 125 16.26 6.20 -6.40
N LYS A 126 17.54 6.41 -6.09
CA LYS A 126 18.65 6.29 -7.05
C LYS A 126 18.84 4.87 -7.55
N VAL A 127 18.84 3.88 -6.66
CA VAL A 127 19.01 2.47 -7.01
C VAL A 127 17.92 2.00 -7.98
N LEU A 128 16.67 2.45 -7.77
CA LEU A 128 15.54 2.07 -8.61
C LEU A 128 15.47 2.83 -9.94
N SER A 129 15.84 4.11 -9.96
CA SER A 129 15.69 4.97 -11.15
C SER A 129 16.98 5.19 -11.95
N GLY A 130 18.15 4.97 -11.34
CA GLY A 130 19.46 5.35 -11.84
C GLY A 130 19.82 6.84 -11.62
N ALA A 131 18.87 7.69 -11.21
CA ALA A 131 19.07 9.13 -11.06
C ALA A 131 19.12 9.55 -9.59
N ALA A 132 20.05 10.45 -9.23
CA ALA A 132 20.17 10.97 -7.88
C ALA A 132 19.21 12.18 -7.68
N PRO A 133 18.30 12.13 -6.67
CA PRO A 133 17.45 13.27 -6.34
C PRO A 133 18.22 14.56 -6.02
N ARG A 134 17.62 15.72 -6.33
CA ARG A 134 18.24 17.03 -6.09
C ARG A 134 18.22 17.42 -4.60
N ILE A 135 19.38 17.34 -3.95
CA ILE A 135 19.55 17.71 -2.53
C ILE A 135 19.66 19.23 -2.34
N LEU A 136 18.81 19.76 -1.46
CA LEU A 136 18.83 21.15 -1.00
C LEU A 136 19.59 21.30 0.32
N LYS A 137 19.34 20.41 1.29
CA LYS A 137 19.95 20.42 2.62
C LYS A 137 20.11 19.00 3.15
N ALA A 138 21.16 18.72 3.93
CA ALA A 138 21.30 17.45 4.63
C ALA A 138 21.82 17.64 6.06
N MET A 139 21.23 16.91 7.01
CA MET A 139 21.57 16.96 8.43
C MET A 139 21.89 15.56 8.95
N ARG A 140 23.14 15.35 9.35
CA ARG A 140 23.59 14.12 10.00
C ARG A 140 23.33 14.21 11.49
N PHE A 141 22.83 13.12 12.05
CA PHE A 141 22.62 12.97 13.48
C PHE A 141 23.73 12.10 14.05
N VAL A 142 24.36 12.58 15.12
CA VAL A 142 25.49 11.91 15.77
C VAL A 142 25.14 11.68 17.24
N PRO A 143 25.18 10.42 17.74
CA PRO A 143 24.93 10.18 19.15
C PRO A 143 26.07 10.77 19.99
N ARG A 144 25.73 11.44 21.09
CA ARG A 144 26.70 11.91 22.09
C ARG A 144 27.27 10.72 22.86
N ALA A 145 28.12 11.03 23.85
CA ALA A 145 28.63 10.04 24.79
C ALA A 145 27.51 9.21 25.45
N VAL A 146 27.84 7.96 25.77
CA VAL A 146 26.95 7.03 26.49
C VAL A 146 26.52 7.65 27.81
N GLN A 147 25.25 7.44 28.18
CA GLN A 147 24.71 7.93 29.45
C GLN A 147 25.32 7.16 30.64
N PRO A 148 25.60 7.83 31.78
CA PRO A 148 26.16 7.15 32.94
C PRO A 148 25.13 6.24 33.61
N GLY A 149 25.61 5.21 34.31
CA GLY A 149 24.77 4.37 35.17
C GLY A 149 23.92 3.33 34.43
N LEU A 150 24.25 3.02 33.17
CA LEU A 150 23.67 1.88 32.48
C LEU A 150 23.98 0.58 33.23
N ARG A 151 23.02 -0.35 33.24
CA ARG A 151 23.12 -1.63 33.93
C ARG A 151 22.91 -2.74 32.93
N GLN A 152 23.54 -3.89 33.18
CA GLN A 152 23.25 -5.11 32.43
C GLN A 152 21.78 -5.48 32.55
N ILE A 153 21.23 -5.99 31.45
CA ILE A 153 19.82 -6.36 31.32
C ILE A 153 19.76 -7.87 31.11
N MET A 154 18.89 -8.55 31.87
CA MET A 154 18.61 -9.97 31.67
C MET A 154 17.36 -10.14 30.82
N VAL A 155 17.48 -10.79 29.66
CA VAL A 155 16.37 -11.04 28.74
C VAL A 155 16.32 -12.54 28.45
N ALA A 156 15.27 -13.23 28.93
CA ALA A 156 15.08 -14.67 28.72
C ALA A 156 16.37 -15.49 29.00
N GLY A 157 17.04 -15.21 30.13
CA GLY A 157 18.28 -15.87 30.54
C GLY A 157 19.57 -15.37 29.86
N LYS A 158 19.50 -14.42 28.92
CA LYS A 158 20.67 -13.77 28.31
C LYS A 158 20.96 -12.45 29.02
N SER A 159 22.17 -12.33 29.59
CA SER A 159 22.70 -11.04 30.04
C SER A 159 23.20 -10.25 28.83
N VAL A 160 22.75 -8.99 28.72
CA VAL A 160 23.18 -8.05 27.70
C VAL A 160 23.74 -6.81 28.39
N ASP A 161 25.00 -6.49 28.10
CA ASP A 161 25.60 -5.22 28.49
C ASP A 161 25.24 -4.15 27.44
N PRO A 162 24.40 -3.16 27.78
CA PRO A 162 23.95 -2.16 26.81
C PRO A 162 25.06 -1.23 26.33
N GLU A 163 26.18 -1.09 27.07
CA GLU A 163 27.28 -0.19 26.71
C GLU A 163 28.22 -0.84 25.69
N HIS A 164 28.49 -2.14 25.85
CA HIS A 164 29.51 -2.85 25.08
C HIS A 164 28.95 -3.75 23.98
N ALA A 165 27.64 -4.09 24.04
CA ALA A 165 27.01 -4.98 23.07
C ALA A 165 25.99 -4.26 22.18
N ASP A 166 25.82 -4.77 20.96
CA ASP A 166 24.68 -4.40 20.12
C ASP A 166 23.45 -5.18 20.59
N PHE A 167 22.54 -4.50 21.28
CA PHE A 167 21.36 -5.11 21.89
C PHE A 167 20.53 -5.93 20.90
N TYR A 168 20.34 -5.43 19.68
CA TYR A 168 19.53 -6.10 18.67
C TYR A 168 20.20 -7.38 18.17
N ARG A 169 21.50 -7.34 17.90
CA ARG A 169 22.29 -8.50 17.50
C ARG A 169 22.24 -9.60 18.56
N GLU A 170 22.55 -9.25 19.81
CA GLU A 170 22.59 -10.22 20.91
C GLU A 170 21.26 -10.94 21.11
N LEU A 171 20.13 -10.22 21.02
CA LEU A 171 18.81 -10.84 21.17
C LEU A 171 18.44 -11.74 19.99
N ILE A 172 18.82 -11.40 18.76
CA ILE A 172 18.56 -12.26 17.60
C ILE A 172 19.44 -13.52 17.62
N ASP A 173 20.70 -13.40 18.04
CA ASP A 173 21.58 -14.56 18.22
C ASP A 173 21.06 -15.47 19.35
N HIS A 174 20.70 -14.89 20.49
CA HIS A 174 20.09 -15.65 21.60
C HIS A 174 18.79 -16.33 21.20
N ARG A 175 17.94 -15.63 20.45
CA ARG A 175 16.72 -16.23 19.90
C ARG A 175 17.02 -17.44 19.02
N GLY A 176 18.07 -17.39 18.20
CA GLY A 176 18.51 -18.53 17.38
C GLY A 176 18.92 -19.75 18.22
N VAL A 177 19.58 -19.52 19.36
CA VAL A 177 19.89 -20.58 20.33
C VAL A 177 18.63 -21.19 20.91
N LEU A 178 17.68 -20.36 21.35
CA LEU A 178 16.40 -20.83 21.90
C LEU A 178 15.60 -21.64 20.87
N GLN A 179 15.54 -21.19 19.61
CA GLN A 179 14.89 -21.93 18.53
C GLN A 179 15.53 -23.31 18.29
N SER A 180 16.85 -23.41 18.39
CA SER A 180 17.56 -24.70 18.25
C SER A 180 17.17 -25.66 19.36
N LYS A 181 17.07 -25.18 20.61
CA LYS A 181 16.59 -25.97 21.75
C LYS A 181 15.12 -26.42 21.61
N VAL A 182 14.27 -25.60 20.98
CA VAL A 182 12.89 -26.02 20.65
C VAL A 182 12.91 -27.20 19.67
N SER A 183 13.76 -27.12 18.64
CA SER A 183 13.90 -28.20 17.64
C SER A 183 14.53 -29.47 18.20
N GLU A 184 15.45 -29.37 19.17
CA GLU A 184 16.02 -30.52 19.89
C GLU A 184 14.97 -31.27 20.72
N GLY A 185 13.88 -30.60 21.12
CA GLY A 185 12.79 -31.18 21.90
C GLY A 185 13.10 -31.33 23.39
N GLY A 186 12.38 -32.23 24.07
CA GLY A 186 12.54 -32.48 25.51
C GLY A 186 11.54 -31.72 26.41
N PRO A 187 11.63 -31.90 27.73
CA PRO A 187 10.63 -31.42 28.69
C PRO A 187 10.50 -29.89 28.74
N ASP A 188 11.57 -29.16 28.41
CA ASP A 188 11.61 -27.69 28.42
C ASP A 188 11.25 -27.04 27.07
N ALA A 189 10.92 -27.82 26.03
CA ALA A 189 10.70 -27.30 24.68
C ALA A 189 9.60 -26.22 24.63
N ALA A 190 8.50 -26.40 25.37
CA ALA A 190 7.44 -25.41 25.49
C ALA A 190 7.90 -24.10 26.16
N ARG A 191 8.79 -24.19 27.16
CA ARG A 191 9.39 -23.00 27.80
C ARG A 191 10.28 -22.25 26.81
N PHE A 192 11.16 -22.96 26.09
CA PHE A 192 12.03 -22.34 25.10
C PHE A 192 11.24 -21.72 23.93
N ASP A 193 10.10 -22.30 23.55
CA ASP A 193 9.23 -21.71 22.53
C ASP A 193 8.60 -20.41 23.03
N ALA A 194 8.10 -20.37 24.27
CA ALA A 194 7.63 -19.14 24.88
C ALA A 194 8.72 -18.07 24.98
N GLU A 195 9.94 -18.45 25.38
CA GLU A 195 11.10 -17.55 25.49
C GLU A 195 11.54 -17.00 24.13
N GLN A 196 11.59 -17.81 23.06
CA GLN A 196 11.98 -17.32 21.72
C GLN A 196 10.91 -16.39 21.13
N LEU A 197 9.63 -16.63 21.42
CA LEU A 197 8.53 -15.72 21.03
C LEU A 197 8.63 -14.41 21.80
N ALA A 198 8.90 -14.44 23.11
CA ALA A 198 9.12 -13.24 23.91
C ALA A 198 10.31 -12.43 23.40
N ALA A 199 11.44 -13.08 23.09
CA ALA A 199 12.61 -12.43 22.48
C ALA A 199 12.27 -11.81 21.11
N LYS A 200 11.49 -12.50 20.27
CA LYS A 200 11.01 -11.96 18.98
C LYS A 200 10.20 -10.67 19.17
N ILE A 201 9.22 -10.70 20.07
CA ILE A 201 8.34 -9.55 20.35
C ILE A 201 9.16 -8.39 20.89
N LEU A 202 10.00 -8.63 21.89
CA LEU A 202 10.82 -7.59 22.50
C LEU A 202 11.76 -6.93 21.49
N THR A 203 12.48 -7.72 20.69
CA THR A 203 13.45 -7.20 19.73
C THR A 203 12.77 -6.32 18.67
N ASN A 204 11.63 -6.76 18.12
CA ASN A 204 10.91 -5.98 17.13
C ASN A 204 10.27 -4.71 17.73
N SER A 205 9.71 -4.80 18.93
CA SER A 205 9.12 -3.65 19.62
C SER A 205 10.15 -2.57 19.96
N THR A 206 11.36 -2.97 20.36
CA THR A 206 12.46 -2.07 20.75
C THR A 206 13.31 -1.59 19.57
N ALA A 207 13.22 -2.22 18.39
CA ALA A 207 13.89 -1.76 17.18
C ALA A 207 13.12 -0.63 16.45
N TYR A 208 11.80 -0.53 16.68
CA TYR A 208 10.94 0.37 15.92
C TYR A 208 9.71 0.85 16.68
N GLY A 209 8.81 -0.06 17.06
CA GLY A 209 7.44 0.30 17.46
C GLY A 209 7.37 1.27 18.65
N ILE A 210 8.22 1.05 19.66
CA ILE A 210 8.26 1.87 20.87
C ILE A 210 8.70 3.33 20.59
N PHE A 211 9.52 3.56 19.57
CA PHE A 211 10.01 4.89 19.20
C PHE A 211 8.94 5.73 18.50
N MET A 212 7.87 5.10 18.02
CA MET A 212 6.78 5.75 17.28
C MET A 212 5.47 5.74 18.07
N GLU A 213 5.52 5.43 19.36
CA GLU A 213 4.35 5.41 20.23
C GLU A 213 3.79 6.83 20.43
N LEU A 214 2.54 7.02 20.01
CA LEU A 214 1.74 8.21 20.26
C LEU A 214 0.43 7.76 20.93
N ASN A 215 0.06 8.39 22.04
CA ASN A 215 -1.12 8.08 22.83
C ASN A 215 -2.14 9.19 22.62
N PRO A 216 -3.14 8.98 21.73
CA PRO A 216 -4.17 9.96 21.47
C PRO A 216 -5.14 10.05 22.65
N GLU A 217 -5.43 11.28 23.06
CA GLU A 217 -6.41 11.62 24.07
C GLU A 217 -7.44 12.57 23.47
N ASP A 218 -8.72 12.28 23.68
CA ASP A 218 -9.79 13.11 23.18
C ASP A 218 -10.24 14.14 24.24
N SER A 219 -10.43 15.37 23.78
CA SER A 219 -10.85 16.53 24.55
C SER A 219 -12.27 16.92 24.17
N SER A 220 -13.07 17.29 25.17
CA SER A 220 -14.44 17.77 24.98
C SER A 220 -14.52 19.09 24.22
N LYS A 221 -13.44 19.89 24.24
CA LYS A 221 -13.32 21.15 23.51
C LYS A 221 -12.11 21.13 22.57
N PRO A 222 -12.18 21.76 21.39
CA PRO A 222 -11.02 21.93 20.53
C PRO A 222 -9.89 22.66 21.27
N VAL A 223 -8.68 22.12 21.16
CA VAL A 223 -7.44 22.66 21.74
C VAL A 223 -6.63 23.31 20.61
N GLN A 224 -6.02 24.46 20.87
CA GLN A 224 -5.08 25.11 19.95
C GLN A 224 -3.74 24.37 19.97
N MET A 225 -3.23 24.04 18.79
CA MET A 225 -2.04 23.23 18.59
C MET A 225 -1.12 23.90 17.56
N VAL A 226 0.17 23.57 17.63
CA VAL A 226 1.18 24.02 16.67
C VAL A 226 1.75 22.81 15.94
N GLY A 227 1.63 22.81 14.62
CA GLY A 227 2.16 21.77 13.73
C GLY A 227 3.47 22.19 13.09
N TYR A 228 4.36 21.21 12.87
CA TYR A 228 5.61 21.37 12.15
C TYR A 228 5.61 20.42 10.94
N GLY A 229 5.66 20.99 9.73
CA GLY A 229 5.53 20.24 8.47
C GLY A 229 6.85 20.07 7.72
N SER A 230 6.75 20.00 6.38
CA SER A 230 7.90 20.05 5.47
C SER A 230 8.46 21.47 5.31
N GLY A 231 7.61 22.49 5.47
CA GLY A 231 7.97 23.90 5.40
C GLY A 231 8.76 24.40 6.62
N ALA A 232 9.41 25.55 6.46
CA ALA A 232 10.24 26.17 7.50
C ALA A 232 9.45 26.81 8.65
N GLN A 233 8.17 27.13 8.43
CA GLN A 233 7.33 27.81 9.41
C GLN A 233 6.34 26.84 10.05
N PRO A 234 6.14 26.91 11.38
CA PRO A 234 5.06 26.19 12.03
C PRO A 234 3.69 26.76 11.61
N PHE A 235 2.65 25.96 11.77
CA PHE A 235 1.26 26.39 11.53
C PHE A 235 0.39 26.10 12.75
N ALA A 236 -0.57 26.99 13.01
CA ALA A 236 -1.55 26.78 14.07
C ALA A 236 -2.77 26.02 13.54
N PHE A 237 -3.33 25.13 14.37
CA PHE A 237 -4.57 24.43 14.07
C PHE A 237 -5.32 24.10 15.37
N THR A 238 -6.61 23.76 15.28
CA THR A 238 -7.37 23.24 16.41
C THR A 238 -7.69 21.77 16.21
N SER A 239 -7.62 21.00 17.30
CA SER A 239 -7.98 19.58 17.30
C SER A 239 -8.68 19.23 18.60
N ARG A 240 -9.64 18.30 18.53
CA ARG A 240 -10.21 17.65 19.73
C ARG A 240 -9.38 16.45 20.17
N SER A 241 -8.49 15.94 19.33
CA SER A 241 -7.58 14.86 19.69
C SER A 241 -6.17 15.39 19.88
N VAL A 242 -5.57 15.09 21.02
CA VAL A 242 -4.20 15.46 21.38
C VAL A 242 -3.35 14.19 21.42
N GLU A 243 -2.27 14.17 20.66
CA GLU A 243 -1.36 13.02 20.61
C GLU A 243 -0.18 13.25 21.55
N LYS A 244 -0.13 12.46 22.64
CA LYS A 244 0.99 12.50 23.58
C LYS A 244 2.07 11.49 23.17
N PRO A 245 3.34 11.91 23.04
CA PRO A 245 4.45 10.97 22.90
C PRO A 245 4.45 9.92 24.00
N GLY A 246 4.67 8.66 23.62
CA GLY A 246 4.98 7.59 24.57
C GLY A 246 6.33 7.82 25.26
N LEU A 247 6.61 7.04 26.31
CA LEU A 247 7.78 7.24 27.18
C LEU A 247 9.11 7.23 26.41
N MET A 248 9.23 6.35 25.41
CA MET A 248 10.46 6.16 24.62
C MET A 248 10.33 6.75 23.21
N PHE A 249 9.41 7.71 22.99
CA PHE A 249 9.18 8.29 21.68
C PHE A 249 10.45 8.93 21.10
N HIS A 250 10.93 8.40 19.98
CA HIS A 250 12.15 8.83 19.31
C HIS A 250 11.97 8.78 17.79
N PRO A 251 11.23 9.73 17.19
CA PRO A 251 10.75 9.65 15.82
C PRO A 251 11.85 9.62 14.75
N LEU A 252 13.05 10.11 15.08
CA LEU A 252 14.22 9.97 14.22
C LEU A 252 14.58 8.49 14.01
N LEU A 253 14.62 7.67 15.07
CA LEU A 253 14.98 6.26 14.95
C LEU A 253 13.93 5.50 14.16
N GLY A 254 12.64 5.76 14.42
CA GLY A 254 11.57 5.15 13.62
C GLY A 254 11.67 5.49 12.12
N ALA A 255 12.00 6.74 11.77
CA ALA A 255 12.21 7.14 10.37
C ALA A 255 13.45 6.47 9.74
N LEU A 256 14.58 6.46 10.46
CA LEU A 256 15.83 5.85 9.97
C LEU A 256 15.69 4.34 9.77
N THR A 257 15.10 3.63 10.74
CA THR A 257 14.88 2.18 10.67
C THR A 257 13.99 1.81 9.50
N THR A 258 12.86 2.48 9.29
CA THR A 258 11.97 2.14 8.18
C THR A 258 12.51 2.59 6.82
N GLY A 259 13.24 3.72 6.75
CA GLY A 259 13.95 4.14 5.55
C GLY A 259 15.00 3.13 5.09
N ALA A 260 15.80 2.63 6.03
CA ALA A 260 16.80 1.60 5.75
C ALA A 260 16.16 0.25 5.35
N ALA A 261 15.04 -0.12 5.96
CA ALA A 261 14.28 -1.30 5.56
C ALA A 261 13.73 -1.19 4.11
N ARG A 262 13.23 0.00 3.71
CA ARG A 262 12.82 0.24 2.32
C ARG A 262 14.00 0.19 1.36
N LEU A 263 15.18 0.71 1.75
CA LEU A 263 16.42 0.57 0.97
C LEU A 263 16.79 -0.91 0.77
N MET A 264 16.64 -1.75 1.79
CA MET A 264 16.90 -3.20 1.67
C MET A 264 16.05 -3.85 0.57
N LEU A 265 14.75 -3.56 0.53
CA LEU A 265 13.86 -4.05 -0.53
C LEU A 265 14.17 -3.44 -1.90
N ALA A 266 14.58 -2.17 -1.97
CA ALA A 266 14.98 -1.54 -3.22
C ALA A 266 16.24 -2.19 -3.81
N LEU A 267 17.20 -2.57 -2.96
CA LEU A 267 18.38 -3.35 -3.37
C LEU A 267 17.96 -4.74 -3.88
N ALA A 268 17.03 -5.41 -3.19
CA ALA A 268 16.54 -6.72 -3.62
C ALA A 268 15.84 -6.63 -4.99
N GLU A 269 14.93 -5.68 -5.18
CA GLU A 269 14.27 -5.42 -6.47
C GLU A 269 15.30 -5.13 -7.57
N ARG A 270 16.28 -4.25 -7.32
CA ARG A 270 17.32 -3.96 -8.32
C ARG A 270 18.09 -5.23 -8.68
N LYS A 271 18.41 -6.07 -7.70
CA LYS A 271 19.12 -7.34 -7.95
C LYS A 271 18.30 -8.37 -8.70
N VAL A 272 17.00 -8.47 -8.43
CA VAL A 272 16.07 -9.26 -9.23
C VAL A 272 16.13 -8.84 -10.69
N LEU A 273 16.02 -7.54 -10.97
CA LEU A 273 16.03 -7.02 -12.34
C LEU A 273 17.40 -7.18 -13.01
N ASP A 274 18.51 -7.03 -12.28
CA ASP A 274 19.87 -7.24 -12.79
C ASP A 274 20.09 -8.69 -13.26
N GLU A 275 19.49 -9.67 -12.57
CA GLU A 275 19.55 -11.09 -12.92
C GLU A 275 18.59 -11.46 -14.08
N GLY A 276 17.90 -10.49 -14.68
CA GLY A 276 16.92 -10.72 -15.74
C GLY A 276 15.64 -11.39 -15.28
N LEU A 277 15.33 -11.30 -13.98
CA LEU A 277 14.11 -11.81 -13.36
C LEU A 277 13.08 -10.68 -13.17
N ASP A 278 11.90 -11.04 -12.67
CA ASP A 278 10.87 -10.09 -12.27
C ASP A 278 10.44 -10.33 -10.81
N TRP A 279 9.46 -9.60 -10.28
CA TRP A 279 8.93 -9.80 -8.92
C TRP A 279 7.40 -9.67 -8.90
N ALA A 280 6.73 -10.46 -8.06
CA ALA A 280 5.27 -10.47 -8.00
C ALA A 280 4.72 -9.47 -6.97
N PHE A 281 5.28 -9.46 -5.75
CA PHE A 281 4.87 -8.56 -4.68
C PHE A 281 6.01 -8.33 -3.68
N CYS A 282 5.88 -7.27 -2.88
CA CYS A 282 6.63 -7.05 -1.65
C CYS A 282 5.65 -6.87 -0.48
N ASP A 283 5.96 -7.40 0.69
CA ASP A 283 5.18 -7.17 1.92
C ASP A 283 6.12 -6.99 3.12
N THR A 284 6.41 -5.73 3.43
CA THR A 284 7.25 -5.23 4.54
C THR A 284 8.70 -5.67 4.48
N ASP A 285 8.97 -6.96 4.64
CA ASP A 285 10.26 -7.65 4.70
C ASP A 285 10.38 -8.81 3.72
N SER A 286 9.30 -9.15 3.03
CA SER A 286 9.30 -10.20 2.01
C SER A 286 9.27 -9.66 0.58
N ILE A 287 9.85 -10.44 -0.33
CA ILE A 287 9.77 -10.27 -1.78
C ILE A 287 9.49 -11.63 -2.44
N ALA A 288 8.57 -11.67 -3.38
CA ALA A 288 8.34 -12.84 -4.23
C ALA A 288 9.04 -12.62 -5.57
N ILE A 289 10.20 -13.25 -5.76
CA ILE A 289 10.99 -13.18 -7.00
C ILE A 289 10.25 -14.02 -8.05
N ALA A 290 9.81 -13.40 -9.14
CA ALA A 290 8.98 -14.04 -10.16
C ALA A 290 9.81 -14.52 -11.35
N ASN A 291 9.44 -15.70 -11.84
CA ASN A 291 9.96 -16.25 -13.08
C ASN A 291 9.34 -15.47 -14.27
N PRO A 292 10.13 -14.78 -15.11
CA PRO A 292 9.60 -14.10 -16.28
C PRO A 292 9.06 -15.11 -17.31
N SER A 293 8.12 -14.66 -18.14
CA SER A 293 7.51 -15.53 -19.15
C SER A 293 8.58 -16.07 -20.13
N GLY A 294 8.62 -17.39 -20.30
CA GLY A 294 9.50 -18.07 -21.25
C GLY A 294 10.87 -18.51 -20.69
N MET A 295 11.14 -18.31 -19.40
CA MET A 295 12.35 -18.82 -18.74
C MET A 295 12.10 -20.19 -18.09
N ALA A 296 12.96 -21.16 -18.40
CA ALA A 296 12.90 -22.50 -17.83
C ALA A 296 13.28 -22.48 -16.34
N ARG A 297 12.70 -23.39 -15.55
CA ARG A 297 12.92 -23.44 -14.09
C ARG A 297 14.39 -23.65 -13.72
N GLU A 298 15.10 -24.44 -14.51
CA GLU A 298 16.52 -24.76 -14.35
C GLU A 298 17.41 -23.51 -14.53
N GLU A 299 16.92 -22.50 -15.26
CA GLU A 299 17.57 -21.20 -15.40
C GLU A 299 17.09 -20.21 -14.32
N PHE A 300 15.79 -20.23 -14.01
CA PHE A 300 15.17 -19.36 -13.02
C PHE A 300 15.76 -19.53 -11.62
N LEU A 301 15.83 -20.78 -11.12
CA LEU A 301 16.21 -21.06 -9.74
C LEU A 301 17.63 -20.58 -9.38
N PRO A 302 18.69 -20.88 -10.16
CA PRO A 302 20.04 -20.40 -9.86
C PRO A 302 20.14 -18.87 -9.85
N ARG A 303 19.46 -18.19 -10.79
CA ARG A 303 19.41 -16.71 -10.83
C ARG A 303 18.71 -16.13 -9.60
N ALA A 304 17.58 -16.72 -9.19
CA ALA A 304 16.86 -16.28 -8.01
C ALA A 304 17.67 -16.53 -6.71
N GLN A 305 18.42 -17.64 -6.66
CA GLN A 305 19.37 -17.92 -5.57
C GLN A 305 20.56 -16.95 -5.59
N ALA A 306 21.02 -16.46 -6.73
CA ALA A 306 22.07 -15.44 -6.81
C ALA A 306 21.62 -14.11 -6.17
N VAL A 307 20.36 -13.70 -6.38
CA VAL A 307 19.75 -12.55 -5.69
C VAL A 307 19.79 -12.76 -4.17
N GLN A 308 19.43 -13.97 -3.71
CA GLN A 308 19.46 -14.31 -2.30
C GLN A 308 20.87 -14.29 -1.72
N ALA A 309 21.85 -14.86 -2.42
CA ALA A 309 23.23 -14.96 -2.00
C ALA A 309 23.90 -13.59 -1.86
N TRP A 310 23.48 -12.60 -2.65
CA TRP A 310 24.01 -11.22 -2.61
C TRP A 310 23.99 -10.60 -1.21
N PHE A 311 22.99 -10.96 -0.39
CA PHE A 311 22.81 -10.43 0.96
C PHE A 311 23.60 -11.18 2.05
N SER A 312 24.42 -12.17 1.70
CA SER A 312 25.21 -12.96 2.67
C SER A 312 26.20 -12.12 3.46
N ASP A 313 26.91 -11.22 2.80
CA ASP A 313 27.94 -10.38 3.42
C ASP A 313 27.37 -9.31 4.36
N LEU A 314 26.05 -9.11 4.32
CA LEU A 314 25.34 -8.18 5.20
C LEU A 314 24.89 -8.83 6.51
N ASN A 315 25.03 -10.15 6.69
CA ASN A 315 24.57 -10.83 7.90
C ASN A 315 25.37 -10.42 9.16
N PRO A 316 24.78 -9.70 10.13
CA PRO A 316 25.49 -9.25 11.33
C PRO A 316 25.50 -10.29 12.46
N TYR A 317 24.88 -11.46 12.26
CA TYR A 317 24.62 -12.46 13.28
C TYR A 317 25.69 -13.56 13.31
N ALA A 318 25.77 -14.29 14.43
CA ALA A 318 26.73 -15.38 14.60
C ALA A 318 26.44 -16.57 13.66
N LYS A 319 25.16 -16.87 13.42
CA LYS A 319 24.77 -17.93 12.47
C LYS A 319 24.99 -17.45 11.03
N PRO A 320 25.85 -18.13 10.24
CA PRO A 320 26.16 -17.73 8.86
C PRO A 320 24.96 -17.92 7.91
N GLY A 321 25.09 -17.39 6.70
CA GLY A 321 24.08 -17.44 5.64
C GLY A 321 23.53 -16.07 5.28
N SER A 322 22.67 -16.01 4.27
CA SER A 322 22.04 -14.76 3.86
C SER A 322 20.99 -14.27 4.84
N ILE A 323 20.88 -12.94 4.97
CA ILE A 323 19.76 -12.31 5.66
C ILE A 323 18.49 -12.33 4.82
N LEU A 324 18.58 -12.45 3.48
CA LEU A 324 17.44 -12.75 2.63
C LEU A 324 17.26 -14.28 2.66
N LYS A 325 16.22 -14.77 3.33
CA LYS A 325 15.99 -16.21 3.48
C LYS A 325 15.02 -16.71 2.44
N ILE A 326 15.30 -17.88 1.89
CA ILE A 326 14.29 -18.65 1.16
C ILE A 326 13.36 -19.27 2.21
N GLU A 327 12.09 -18.91 2.16
CA GLU A 327 11.10 -19.32 3.16
C GLU A 327 10.70 -20.80 3.01
N ASP A 328 10.26 -21.42 4.11
CA ASP A 328 9.89 -22.84 4.17
C ASP A 328 8.78 -23.22 3.16
N VAL A 329 7.99 -22.25 2.72
CA VAL A 329 6.91 -22.42 1.73
C VAL A 329 7.41 -22.82 0.33
N ASN A 330 8.70 -22.64 0.05
CA ASN A 330 9.29 -23.02 -1.24
C ASN A 330 9.68 -24.50 -1.31
N TYR A 331 9.68 -25.21 -0.19
CA TYR A 331 10.21 -26.57 -0.09
C TYR A 331 9.10 -27.63 -0.04
N GLY A 332 9.36 -28.79 -0.65
CA GLY A 332 8.50 -29.97 -0.57
C GLY A 332 8.48 -30.62 0.82
N ALA A 333 7.63 -31.64 0.99
CA ALA A 333 7.75 -32.53 2.15
C ALA A 333 9.07 -33.32 2.02
N ALA A 334 9.88 -33.37 3.07
CA ALA A 334 11.17 -34.06 3.04
C ALA A 334 11.01 -35.54 2.66
N CYS A 335 11.77 -36.00 1.67
CA CYS A 335 12.00 -37.43 1.47
C CYS A 335 12.96 -37.93 2.57
N GLU A 336 12.80 -39.18 3.01
CA GLU A 336 13.43 -39.75 4.23
C GLU A 336 14.97 -39.62 4.33
N ASP A 337 15.69 -39.25 3.26
CA ASP A 337 17.16 -39.21 3.22
C ASP A 337 17.78 -37.88 2.70
N GLY A 338 17.06 -36.75 2.73
CA GLY A 338 17.61 -35.47 2.21
C GLY A 338 16.99 -34.19 2.75
N ALA A 339 17.71 -33.06 2.55
CA ALA A 339 17.12 -31.73 2.68
C ALA A 339 15.99 -31.61 1.64
N PRO A 340 14.83 -31.01 1.99
CA PRO A 340 13.71 -30.95 1.07
C PRO A 340 14.10 -30.14 -0.17
N ASP A 341 13.76 -30.65 -1.36
CA ASP A 341 14.01 -29.96 -2.62
C ASP A 341 13.08 -28.75 -2.78
N LEU A 342 13.53 -27.75 -3.52
CA LEU A 342 12.70 -26.62 -3.93
C LEU A 342 11.64 -27.12 -4.92
N GLU A 343 10.37 -26.96 -4.57
CA GLU A 343 9.23 -27.31 -5.42
C GLU A 343 8.72 -26.10 -6.22
N PRO A 344 8.01 -26.29 -7.35
CA PRO A 344 7.33 -25.22 -8.05
C PRO A 344 6.32 -24.50 -7.18
N LEU A 345 6.67 -23.28 -6.74
CA LEU A 345 5.81 -22.40 -5.98
C LEU A 345 5.21 -21.36 -6.91
N PHE A 346 3.90 -21.23 -6.90
CA PHE A 346 3.15 -20.26 -7.67
C PHE A 346 2.59 -19.16 -6.76
N CYS A 347 2.49 -17.95 -7.31
CA CYS A 347 1.88 -16.81 -6.65
C CYS A 347 0.70 -16.29 -7.46
N LEU A 348 -0.39 -15.95 -6.77
CA LEU A 348 -1.44 -15.08 -7.28
C LEU A 348 -1.62 -13.89 -6.33
N ALA A 349 -1.31 -12.69 -6.81
CA ALA A 349 -1.41 -11.46 -6.04
C ALA A 349 -2.52 -10.56 -6.59
N ILE A 350 -3.41 -10.07 -5.73
CA ILE A 350 -4.53 -9.19 -6.11
C ILE A 350 -4.14 -7.74 -5.84
N SER A 351 -3.81 -7.41 -4.60
CA SER A 351 -3.37 -6.08 -4.18
C SER A 351 -2.45 -6.22 -2.97
N SER A 352 -1.94 -5.09 -2.48
CA SER A 352 -1.10 -5.02 -1.29
C SER A 352 -1.72 -5.82 -0.15
N LYS A 353 -0.95 -6.78 0.37
CA LYS A 353 -1.37 -7.72 1.42
C LYS A 353 -2.52 -8.65 1.03
N ARG A 354 -2.91 -8.80 -0.23
CA ARG A 354 -3.89 -9.79 -0.71
C ARG A 354 -3.23 -10.68 -1.76
N TYR A 355 -2.64 -11.77 -1.32
CA TYR A 355 -1.93 -12.72 -2.16
C TYR A 355 -2.03 -14.13 -1.59
N VAL A 356 -1.75 -15.10 -2.45
CA VAL A 356 -1.63 -16.52 -2.10
C VAL A 356 -0.41 -17.13 -2.79
N LEU A 357 0.26 -18.03 -2.07
CA LEU A 357 1.35 -18.88 -2.52
C LEU A 357 0.91 -20.34 -2.46
N PHE A 358 1.09 -21.09 -3.53
CA PHE A 358 0.61 -22.47 -3.64
C PHE A 358 1.49 -23.32 -4.55
N ASN A 359 1.58 -24.61 -4.28
CA ASN A 359 2.09 -25.60 -5.23
C ASN A 359 0.92 -26.19 -6.03
N ARG A 360 1.22 -27.05 -7.02
CA ARG A 360 0.22 -27.89 -7.68
C ARG A 360 0.53 -29.36 -7.42
N ASP A 361 -0.50 -30.16 -7.19
CA ASP A 361 -0.37 -31.62 -7.13
C ASP A 361 -0.24 -32.24 -8.53
N SER A 362 -0.13 -33.58 -8.60
CA SER A 362 -0.03 -34.33 -9.85
C SER A 362 -1.23 -34.14 -10.79
N ASP A 363 -2.40 -33.80 -10.23
CA ASP A 363 -3.63 -33.54 -10.97
C ASP A 363 -3.77 -32.05 -11.36
N GLY A 364 -2.76 -31.23 -11.05
CA GLY A 364 -2.75 -29.79 -11.30
C GLY A 364 -3.56 -28.97 -10.29
N ARG A 365 -4.08 -29.56 -9.21
CA ARG A 365 -4.89 -28.87 -8.21
C ARG A 365 -4.02 -28.05 -7.25
N PRO A 366 -4.48 -26.86 -6.82
CA PRO A 366 -3.69 -26.00 -5.96
C PRO A 366 -3.59 -26.53 -4.53
N ILE A 367 -2.37 -26.59 -4.00
CA ILE A 367 -2.07 -26.82 -2.58
C ILE A 367 -1.58 -25.51 -1.97
N ILE A 368 -2.42 -24.86 -1.15
CA ILE A 368 -2.06 -23.59 -0.51
C ILE A 368 -0.91 -23.80 0.49
N ARG A 369 0.16 -23.02 0.32
CA ARG A 369 1.34 -23.00 1.22
C ARG A 369 1.34 -21.79 2.14
N LYS A 370 0.88 -20.65 1.66
CA LYS A 370 0.71 -19.41 2.44
C LYS A 370 -0.36 -18.56 1.79
N ALA A 371 -1.23 -17.98 2.59
CA ALA A 371 -2.24 -17.05 2.09
C ALA A 371 -2.36 -15.84 3.01
N SER A 372 -2.82 -14.73 2.47
CA SER A 372 -3.19 -13.57 3.27
C SER A 372 -4.69 -13.54 3.57
N GLY A 373 -5.02 -13.33 4.84
CA GLY A 373 -6.38 -13.08 5.31
C GLY A 373 -6.77 -11.59 5.32
N HIS A 374 -5.93 -10.72 4.75
CA HIS A 374 -6.17 -9.28 4.78
C HIS A 374 -7.50 -8.93 4.10
N GLY A 375 -8.30 -8.12 4.78
CA GLY A 375 -9.66 -7.77 4.34
C GLY A 375 -10.72 -8.85 4.60
N LEU A 376 -10.36 -10.00 5.18
CA LEU A 376 -11.31 -11.05 5.61
C LEU A 376 -11.37 -11.23 7.12
N GLY A 377 -10.30 -10.89 7.85
CA GLY A 377 -10.17 -11.19 9.28
C GLY A 377 -11.18 -10.51 10.23
N HIS A 378 -11.93 -9.51 9.76
CA HIS A 378 -13.00 -8.89 10.55
C HIS A 378 -14.31 -9.70 10.52
N LEU A 379 -14.44 -10.63 9.57
CA LEU A 379 -15.61 -11.47 9.39
C LEU A 379 -15.52 -12.72 10.27
N MET A 380 -16.67 -13.16 10.77
CA MET A 380 -16.76 -14.41 11.51
C MET A 380 -16.52 -15.61 10.59
N ASP A 381 -15.80 -16.59 11.11
CA ASP A 381 -15.56 -17.88 10.48
C ASP A 381 -16.92 -18.59 10.22
N PRO A 382 -17.25 -18.94 8.97
CA PRO A 382 -18.46 -19.69 8.65
C PRO A 382 -18.35 -21.17 9.03
N PHE A 383 -17.15 -21.69 9.31
CA PHE A 383 -16.93 -23.09 9.65
C PHE A 383 -16.92 -23.28 11.17
N ASP A 384 -17.56 -24.36 11.63
CA ASP A 384 -17.57 -24.78 13.04
C ASP A 384 -16.35 -25.66 13.35
N ASP A 385 -15.18 -25.29 12.82
CA ASP A 385 -13.93 -26.01 13.09
C ASP A 385 -13.53 -25.82 14.57
N PRO A 386 -13.11 -26.90 15.26
CA PRO A 386 -12.53 -26.80 16.60
C PRO A 386 -11.34 -25.84 16.65
N ALA A 387 -11.10 -25.23 17.81
CA ALA A 387 -10.05 -24.23 17.98
C ALA A 387 -8.67 -24.77 17.58
N GLU A 388 -8.38 -26.04 17.90
CA GLU A 388 -7.12 -26.71 17.56
C GLU A 388 -6.94 -26.85 16.05
N VAL A 389 -8.01 -27.20 15.33
CA VAL A 389 -8.01 -27.31 13.86
C VAL A 389 -7.78 -25.93 13.25
N ARG A 390 -8.51 -24.91 13.70
CA ARG A 390 -8.35 -23.52 13.24
C ARG A 390 -6.92 -23.01 13.47
N SER A 391 -6.38 -23.21 14.68
CA SER A 391 -5.01 -22.82 15.03
C SER A 391 -3.97 -23.56 14.20
N SER A 392 -4.20 -24.84 13.87
CA SER A 392 -3.31 -25.63 13.01
C SER A 392 -3.26 -25.05 11.58
N TRP A 393 -4.40 -24.70 11.00
CA TRP A 393 -4.46 -24.02 9.69
C TRP A 393 -3.72 -22.68 9.70
N ILE A 394 -3.99 -21.82 10.68
CA ILE A 394 -3.34 -20.51 10.82
C ILE A 394 -1.83 -20.68 10.97
N LYS A 395 -1.37 -21.63 11.79
CA LYS A 395 0.06 -21.91 11.98
C LYS A 395 0.72 -22.41 10.69
N ARG A 396 0.03 -23.25 9.92
CA ARG A 396 0.58 -23.90 8.72
C ARG A 396 0.63 -22.97 7.50
N ILE A 397 -0.43 -22.22 7.24
CA ILE A 397 -0.58 -21.43 6.00
C ILE A 397 -0.92 -19.95 6.22
N GLY A 398 -1.01 -19.49 7.47
CA GLY A 398 -1.28 -18.10 7.83
C GLY A 398 -2.75 -17.71 7.94
N VAL A 399 -3.68 -18.57 7.51
CA VAL A 399 -5.13 -18.31 7.50
C VAL A 399 -5.95 -19.51 7.96
N PRO A 400 -7.16 -19.31 8.51
CA PRO A 400 -8.10 -20.41 8.78
C PRO A 400 -8.59 -21.06 7.48
N ARG A 401 -9.14 -22.28 7.61
CA ARG A 401 -9.57 -23.12 6.49
C ARG A 401 -10.49 -22.41 5.50
N TRP A 402 -11.52 -21.71 5.96
CA TRP A 402 -12.49 -21.05 5.07
C TRP A 402 -11.85 -20.00 4.15
N GLN A 403 -10.83 -19.28 4.63
CA GLN A 403 -10.10 -18.30 3.80
C GLN A 403 -9.23 -19.00 2.77
N ALA A 404 -8.68 -20.17 3.12
CA ALA A 404 -7.96 -21.01 2.16
C ALA A 404 -8.89 -21.52 1.05
N GLU A 405 -10.10 -21.95 1.39
CA GLU A 405 -11.11 -22.38 0.40
C GLU A 405 -11.54 -21.20 -0.52
N VAL A 406 -11.68 -19.98 0.01
CA VAL A 406 -11.89 -18.78 -0.83
C VAL A 406 -10.74 -18.59 -1.82
N TRP A 407 -9.49 -18.72 -1.38
CA TRP A 407 -8.34 -18.62 -2.29
C TRP A 407 -8.29 -19.74 -3.32
N MET A 408 -8.68 -20.97 -2.96
CA MET A 408 -8.80 -22.07 -3.93
C MET A 408 -9.82 -21.75 -5.02
N GLU A 409 -10.98 -21.18 -4.67
CA GLU A 409 -11.99 -20.74 -5.65
C GLU A 409 -11.48 -19.63 -6.56
N ILE A 410 -10.69 -18.69 -6.01
CA ILE A 410 -10.07 -17.62 -6.80
C ILE A 410 -9.05 -18.21 -7.79
N ILE A 411 -8.19 -19.13 -7.35
CA ILE A 411 -7.23 -19.81 -8.22
C ILE A 411 -7.97 -20.60 -9.32
N GLY A 412 -9.01 -21.36 -8.94
CA GLY A 412 -9.82 -22.13 -9.88
C GLY A 412 -10.54 -21.26 -10.92
N ALA A 413 -10.96 -20.05 -10.55
CA ALA A 413 -11.54 -19.10 -11.49
C ALA A 413 -10.51 -18.56 -12.50
N VAL A 414 -9.27 -18.33 -12.07
CA VAL A 414 -8.15 -17.94 -12.96
C VAL A 414 -7.80 -19.10 -13.91
N ASP A 415 -7.66 -20.32 -13.39
CA ASP A 415 -7.36 -21.52 -14.19
C ASP A 415 -8.43 -21.80 -15.25
N ALA A 416 -9.70 -21.53 -14.93
CA ALA A 416 -10.82 -21.68 -15.86
C ALA A 416 -10.97 -20.50 -16.85
N GLY A 417 -10.04 -19.54 -16.88
CA GLY A 417 -10.10 -18.38 -17.78
C GLY A 417 -11.23 -17.39 -17.47
N ARG A 418 -11.79 -17.44 -16.25
CA ARG A 418 -12.89 -16.57 -15.78
C ARG A 418 -12.51 -15.84 -14.48
N PRO A 419 -11.38 -15.11 -14.45
CA PRO A 419 -10.80 -14.56 -13.22
C PRO A 419 -11.68 -13.51 -12.54
N ASP A 420 -12.71 -12.98 -13.20
CA ASP A 420 -13.64 -12.00 -12.63
C ASP A 420 -14.83 -12.64 -11.89
N VAL A 421 -15.08 -13.94 -12.09
CA VAL A 421 -16.27 -14.63 -11.56
C VAL A 421 -15.86 -15.80 -10.65
N VAL A 422 -15.93 -15.55 -9.34
CA VAL A 422 -15.58 -16.53 -8.29
C VAL A 422 -16.86 -17.03 -7.60
N PRO A 423 -17.25 -18.31 -7.80
CA PRO A 423 -18.53 -18.83 -7.31
C PRO A 423 -18.44 -19.30 -5.85
N LEU A 424 -18.61 -18.39 -4.89
CA LEU A 424 -18.47 -18.72 -3.46
C LEU A 424 -19.73 -19.34 -2.81
N GLY A 425 -20.89 -19.25 -3.46
CA GLY A 425 -22.18 -19.62 -2.85
C GLY A 425 -22.37 -21.12 -2.58
N HIS A 426 -21.54 -21.99 -3.14
CA HIS A 426 -21.61 -23.43 -2.88
C HIS A 426 -20.83 -23.84 -1.62
N LEU A 427 -19.97 -22.95 -1.09
CA LEU A 427 -19.18 -23.24 0.11
C LEU A 427 -20.07 -23.27 1.37
N PRO A 428 -19.79 -24.18 2.33
CA PRO A 428 -20.59 -24.30 3.55
C PRO A 428 -20.68 -22.99 4.34
N GLY A 429 -21.90 -22.57 4.70
CA GLY A 429 -22.11 -21.35 5.49
C GLY A 429 -21.95 -20.03 4.72
N PHE A 430 -21.61 -20.05 3.43
CA PHE A 430 -21.42 -18.82 2.65
C PHE A 430 -22.72 -18.14 2.24
N ASN A 431 -23.84 -18.88 2.21
CA ASN A 431 -25.18 -18.34 2.02
C ASN A 431 -25.82 -17.82 3.32
N GLU A 432 -25.14 -17.97 4.45
CA GLU A 432 -25.60 -17.44 5.73
C GLU A 432 -25.27 -15.93 5.86
N PRO A 433 -26.02 -15.20 6.69
CA PRO A 433 -25.77 -13.78 6.97
C PRO A 433 -24.33 -13.49 7.40
N SER A 434 -23.70 -12.52 6.75
CA SER A 434 -22.35 -12.05 7.05
C SER A 434 -22.32 -11.29 8.38
N ARG A 435 -21.38 -11.64 9.25
CA ARG A 435 -21.29 -11.14 10.63
C ARG A 435 -19.87 -10.70 10.99
N SER A 436 -19.76 -9.61 11.74
CA SER A 436 -18.51 -9.18 12.40
C SER A 436 -18.75 -9.04 13.90
N ARG A 437 -17.81 -9.51 14.73
CA ARG A 437 -17.93 -9.38 16.19
C ARG A 437 -17.36 -8.05 16.65
N TYR A 438 -18.06 -7.38 17.56
CA TYR A 438 -17.53 -6.25 18.31
C TYR A 438 -18.09 -6.23 19.75
N ALA A 439 -17.52 -5.39 20.60
CA ALA A 439 -18.03 -5.16 21.95
C ALA A 439 -18.11 -3.66 22.22
N ALA A 440 -19.08 -3.23 23.03
CA ALA A 440 -19.23 -1.83 23.45
C ALA A 440 -18.18 -1.48 24.52
N THR A 441 -16.90 -1.41 24.13
CA THR A 441 -15.75 -1.22 25.05
C THR A 441 -15.39 0.25 25.26
N THR A 442 -15.92 1.16 24.44
CA THR A 442 -15.68 2.61 24.54
C THR A 442 -16.99 3.38 24.68
N PRO A 443 -16.97 4.59 25.28
CA PRO A 443 -18.15 5.46 25.35
C PRO A 443 -18.75 5.75 23.97
N ASP A 444 -17.92 5.92 22.94
CA ASP A 444 -18.38 6.17 21.57
C ASP A 444 -19.15 4.97 20.99
N LEU A 445 -18.61 3.75 21.15
CA LEU A 445 -19.31 2.54 20.72
C LEU A 445 -20.62 2.32 21.49
N LEU A 446 -20.64 2.66 22.78
CA LEU A 446 -21.85 2.59 23.60
C LEU A 446 -22.89 3.62 23.15
N SER A 447 -22.46 4.84 22.81
CA SER A 447 -23.35 5.93 22.36
C SER A 447 -24.14 5.60 21.09
N TRP A 448 -23.69 4.61 20.31
CA TRP A 448 -24.41 4.16 19.13
C TRP A 448 -25.78 3.57 19.45
N PHE A 449 -25.96 3.11 20.69
CA PHE A 449 -27.19 2.57 21.22
C PHE A 449 -27.93 3.56 22.12
N SER A 450 -27.56 4.86 22.14
CA SER A 450 -28.21 5.86 22.99
C SER A 450 -29.72 5.94 22.74
N GLU A 451 -30.13 5.99 21.47
CA GLU A 451 -31.55 5.98 21.07
C GLU A 451 -32.20 4.62 21.40
N PHE A 452 -31.50 3.51 21.19
CA PHE A 452 -32.00 2.18 21.54
C PHE A 452 -32.23 2.01 23.04
N ASN A 453 -31.36 2.58 23.87
CA ASN A 453 -31.39 2.51 25.33
C ASN A 453 -32.38 3.50 25.95
N GLU A 454 -32.82 4.52 25.20
CA GLU A 454 -33.71 5.56 25.70
C GLU A 454 -35.04 4.97 26.18
N GLY A 455 -35.45 5.34 27.39
CA GLY A 455 -36.71 4.87 27.99
C GLY A 455 -36.74 3.40 28.44
N LYS A 456 -35.67 2.62 28.22
CA LYS A 456 -35.61 1.21 28.66
C LYS A 456 -35.10 1.05 30.09
N PRO A 457 -35.61 0.08 30.86
CA PRO A 457 -35.04 -0.25 32.16
C PRO A 457 -33.60 -0.75 31.99
N TYR A 458 -32.75 -0.51 32.98
CA TYR A 458 -31.31 -0.83 32.90
C TYR A 458 -31.03 -2.30 32.57
N SER A 459 -31.91 -3.23 32.97
CA SER A 459 -31.83 -4.66 32.62
C SER A 459 -31.87 -4.91 31.11
N GLU A 460 -32.56 -4.08 30.35
CA GLU A 460 -32.83 -4.22 28.90
C GLU A 460 -31.94 -3.33 28.02
N GLN A 461 -31.06 -2.52 28.64
CA GLN A 461 -30.12 -1.68 27.91
C GLN A 461 -28.89 -2.47 27.44
N ILE A 462 -28.31 -2.02 26.32
CA ILE A 462 -26.94 -2.37 25.95
C ILE A 462 -25.99 -1.67 26.92
N LYS A 463 -25.09 -2.46 27.52
CA LYS A 463 -24.17 -2.02 28.57
C LYS A 463 -22.73 -2.07 28.08
N PRO A 464 -21.79 -1.38 28.77
CA PRO A 464 -20.37 -1.58 28.53
C PRO A 464 -20.01 -3.07 28.53
N PHE A 465 -19.15 -3.47 27.58
CA PHE A 465 -18.66 -4.84 27.39
C PHE A 465 -19.68 -5.88 26.92
N ASN A 466 -20.91 -5.49 26.57
CA ASN A 466 -21.82 -6.40 25.85
C ASN A 466 -21.20 -6.83 24.51
N PHE A 467 -21.23 -8.13 24.23
CA PHE A 467 -20.81 -8.69 22.94
C PHE A 467 -21.94 -8.60 21.92
N MET A 468 -21.64 -7.99 20.77
CA MET A 468 -22.60 -7.73 19.71
C MET A 468 -22.07 -8.21 18.36
N LEU A 469 -22.98 -8.38 17.42
CA LEU A 469 -22.70 -8.65 16.03
C LEU A 469 -23.08 -7.43 15.20
N SER A 470 -22.23 -7.07 14.25
CA SER A 470 -22.58 -6.19 13.14
C SER A 470 -22.95 -7.05 11.94
N LEU A 471 -24.10 -6.79 11.34
CA LEU A 471 -24.58 -7.47 10.13
C LEU A 471 -24.56 -6.49 8.95
N GLN A 472 -24.22 -6.99 7.76
CA GLN A 472 -24.05 -6.15 6.57
C GLN A 472 -25.36 -6.05 5.78
N LEU A 473 -25.77 -4.84 5.39
CA LEU A 473 -26.97 -4.64 4.57
C LEU A 473 -26.72 -4.86 3.08
N ARG A 474 -27.73 -5.41 2.41
CA ARG A 474 -27.88 -5.33 0.96
C ARG A 474 -28.19 -3.90 0.56
N SER A 475 -27.66 -3.48 -0.59
CA SER A 475 -28.02 -2.22 -1.24
C SER A 475 -29.46 -2.26 -1.75
N ASP A 476 -30.07 -1.09 -1.98
CA ASP A 476 -31.44 -1.01 -2.49
C ASP A 476 -31.59 -1.75 -3.83
N MET A 477 -30.58 -1.66 -4.71
CA MET A 477 -30.54 -2.40 -5.98
C MET A 477 -30.53 -3.94 -5.79
N GLU A 478 -29.98 -4.43 -4.68
CA GLU A 478 -29.91 -5.87 -4.38
C GLU A 478 -31.21 -6.37 -3.71
N ILE A 479 -31.95 -5.48 -3.04
CA ILE A 479 -33.22 -5.79 -2.39
C ILE A 479 -34.36 -5.74 -3.41
N ALA A 480 -34.37 -4.74 -4.30
CA ALA A 480 -35.45 -4.46 -5.24
C ALA A 480 -35.97 -5.66 -6.04
N PRO A 481 -35.12 -6.58 -6.56
CA PRO A 481 -35.60 -7.68 -7.39
C PRO A 481 -36.37 -8.75 -6.63
N SER A 482 -36.20 -8.84 -5.30
CA SER A 482 -36.75 -9.93 -4.49
C SER A 482 -37.71 -9.45 -3.40
N HIS A 483 -37.56 -8.21 -2.93
CA HIS A 483 -38.37 -7.64 -1.86
C HIS A 483 -38.65 -6.14 -2.14
N PRO A 484 -39.37 -5.81 -3.22
CA PRO A 484 -39.64 -4.42 -3.60
C PRO A 484 -40.44 -3.66 -2.53
N ASP A 485 -41.31 -4.36 -1.80
CA ASP A 485 -42.12 -3.78 -0.72
C ASP A 485 -41.25 -3.24 0.44
N ASP A 486 -40.14 -3.91 0.74
CA ASP A 486 -39.16 -3.49 1.77
C ASP A 486 -38.44 -2.17 1.42
N LEU A 487 -38.54 -1.70 0.16
CA LEU A 487 -38.01 -0.42 -0.29
C LEU A 487 -39.06 0.70 -0.27
N THR A 488 -40.34 0.37 -0.37
CA THR A 488 -41.43 1.37 -0.44
C THR A 488 -41.58 2.15 0.87
N ASP A 489 -41.29 1.53 2.01
CA ASP A 489 -41.28 2.16 3.33
C ASP A 489 -40.04 3.04 3.62
N ARG A 490 -39.02 3.04 2.74
CA ARG A 490 -37.73 3.69 3.01
C ARG A 490 -37.67 5.18 2.69
N GLY A 491 -38.53 5.73 1.81
CA GLY A 491 -38.61 7.18 1.53
C GLY A 491 -37.26 7.94 1.58
N ARG A 492 -37.18 9.02 2.39
CA ARG A 492 -35.93 9.74 2.76
C ARG A 492 -35.28 9.22 4.05
N ALA A 493 -35.72 8.08 4.58
CA ALA A 493 -35.23 7.55 5.86
C ALA A 493 -33.80 7.01 5.72
N ARG A 494 -33.01 7.16 6.79
CA ARG A 494 -31.65 6.64 6.86
C ARG A 494 -31.68 5.10 6.77
N ALA A 495 -30.78 4.51 5.99
CA ALA A 495 -30.63 3.06 5.93
C ALA A 495 -30.38 2.48 7.34
N PRO A 496 -30.95 1.30 7.66
CA PRO A 496 -30.72 0.69 8.97
C PRO A 496 -29.24 0.40 9.20
N ARG A 497 -28.85 0.25 10.45
CA ARG A 497 -27.50 -0.10 10.91
C ARG A 497 -27.62 -1.39 11.72
N PRO A 498 -27.68 -2.55 11.05
CA PRO A 498 -28.05 -3.80 11.70
C PRO A 498 -27.03 -4.23 12.76
N ALA A 499 -27.56 -4.53 13.94
CA ALA A 499 -26.85 -5.19 15.01
C ALA A 499 -27.68 -6.37 15.52
N ALA A 500 -27.03 -7.31 16.19
CA ALA A 500 -27.69 -8.40 16.90
C ALA A 500 -26.91 -8.72 18.18
N PRO A 501 -27.56 -9.30 19.22
CA PRO A 501 -26.83 -9.95 20.30
C PRO A 501 -25.87 -11.00 19.75
N PHE A 502 -24.78 -11.27 20.48
CA PHE A 502 -23.89 -12.35 20.09
C PHE A 502 -24.64 -13.69 20.01
N SER A 503 -24.54 -14.35 18.86
CA SER A 503 -24.98 -15.73 18.67
C SER A 503 -23.94 -16.47 17.83
N PRO A 504 -23.58 -17.72 18.21
CA PRO A 504 -22.74 -18.56 17.37
C PRO A 504 -23.43 -18.91 16.05
N HIS A 505 -24.76 -19.04 16.05
CA HIS A 505 -25.54 -19.45 14.87
C HIS A 505 -25.98 -18.25 14.01
N PRO A 506 -25.61 -18.21 12.72
CA PRO A 506 -25.93 -17.08 11.84
C PRO A 506 -27.44 -16.80 11.71
N ALA A 507 -28.24 -17.86 11.56
CA ALA A 507 -29.69 -17.74 11.43
C ALA A 507 -30.33 -17.08 12.66
N ASP A 508 -29.86 -17.41 13.86
CA ASP A 508 -30.36 -16.83 15.11
C ASP A 508 -30.01 -15.34 15.20
N ALA A 509 -28.75 -15.00 14.87
CA ALA A 509 -28.31 -13.61 14.80
C ALA A 509 -29.18 -12.78 13.86
N ALA A 510 -29.51 -13.31 12.67
CA ALA A 510 -30.38 -12.63 11.72
C ALA A 510 -31.83 -12.50 12.18
N ARG A 511 -32.41 -13.52 12.84
CA ARG A 511 -33.77 -13.42 13.41
C ARG A 511 -33.87 -12.36 14.50
N THR A 512 -32.79 -12.15 15.24
CA THR A 512 -32.70 -11.14 16.30
C THR A 512 -32.11 -9.80 15.83
N ALA A 513 -31.94 -9.61 14.51
CA ALA A 513 -31.33 -8.41 13.97
C ALA A 513 -32.24 -7.19 14.16
N PHE A 514 -31.64 -6.08 14.57
CA PHE A 514 -32.32 -4.81 14.78
C PHE A 514 -31.46 -3.63 14.34
N ASP A 515 -32.07 -2.50 14.04
CA ASP A 515 -31.36 -1.26 13.79
C ASP A 515 -30.80 -0.71 15.11
N ARG A 516 -29.48 -0.55 15.20
CA ARG A 516 -28.82 -0.19 16.47
C ARG A 516 -29.20 1.20 17.02
N GLY A 517 -29.75 2.09 16.17
CA GLY A 517 -30.27 3.38 16.61
C GLY A 517 -31.70 3.24 17.14
N THR A 518 -32.63 2.90 16.25
CA THR A 518 -34.07 2.92 16.52
C THR A 518 -34.60 1.68 17.27
N GLY A 519 -33.84 0.59 17.29
CA GLY A 519 -34.28 -0.70 17.83
C GLY A 519 -35.29 -1.46 16.98
N LYS A 520 -35.67 -0.93 15.81
CA LYS A 520 -36.62 -1.60 14.91
C LYS A 520 -36.02 -2.90 14.35
N PRO A 521 -36.81 -3.98 14.21
CA PRO A 521 -36.34 -5.21 13.59
C PRO A 521 -35.80 -4.99 12.17
N VAL A 522 -34.73 -5.69 11.82
CA VAL A 522 -34.19 -5.75 10.46
C VAL A 522 -34.47 -7.13 9.90
N GLN A 523 -35.19 -7.21 8.79
CA GLN A 523 -35.55 -8.50 8.20
C GLN A 523 -34.30 -9.23 7.66
N PRO A 524 -34.19 -10.56 7.86
CA PRO A 524 -33.07 -11.35 7.33
C PRO A 524 -32.84 -11.18 5.82
N ALA A 525 -33.91 -10.99 5.04
CA ALA A 525 -33.84 -10.77 3.59
C ALA A 525 -33.01 -9.52 3.20
N MET A 526 -32.92 -8.53 4.09
CA MET A 526 -32.18 -7.29 3.89
C MET A 526 -30.68 -7.47 4.14
N LEU A 527 -30.25 -8.59 4.70
CA LEU A 527 -28.86 -8.85 5.10
C LEU A 527 -28.08 -9.52 3.98
N LYS A 528 -26.82 -9.11 3.80
CA LYS A 528 -25.88 -9.75 2.89
C LYS A 528 -25.47 -11.11 3.46
N THR A 529 -25.43 -12.10 2.58
CA THR A 529 -24.75 -13.36 2.87
C THR A 529 -23.23 -13.16 2.87
N LEU A 530 -22.47 -14.07 3.48
CA LEU A 530 -21.00 -14.00 3.46
C LEU A 530 -20.45 -14.00 2.02
N ALA A 531 -20.91 -14.93 1.16
CA ALA A 531 -20.52 -14.96 -0.26
C ALA A 531 -20.77 -13.62 -0.95
N ARG A 532 -21.91 -13.00 -0.69
CA ARG A 532 -22.24 -11.71 -1.31
C ARG A 532 -21.37 -10.58 -0.77
N ASN A 533 -21.06 -10.60 0.52
CA ASN A 533 -20.24 -9.56 1.14
C ASN A 533 -18.81 -9.54 0.57
N ILE A 534 -18.24 -10.72 0.27
CA ILE A 534 -16.87 -10.84 -0.25
C ILE A 534 -16.79 -11.12 -1.75
N VAL A 535 -17.89 -10.98 -2.50
CA VAL A 535 -17.98 -11.31 -3.93
C VAL A 535 -17.00 -10.52 -4.82
N ARG A 536 -16.46 -9.39 -4.32
CA ARG A 536 -15.47 -8.56 -5.02
C ARG A 536 -14.07 -8.64 -4.38
N TYR A 537 -13.82 -9.60 -3.50
CA TYR A 537 -12.55 -9.73 -2.79
C TYR A 537 -11.35 -9.84 -3.76
N HIS A 538 -11.49 -10.66 -4.81
CA HIS A 538 -10.50 -10.86 -5.87
C HIS A 538 -10.41 -9.71 -6.88
N LEU A 539 -11.33 -8.75 -6.82
CA LEU A 539 -11.39 -7.55 -7.66
C LEU A 539 -10.93 -6.29 -6.93
N HIS A 540 -10.33 -6.43 -5.74
CA HIS A 540 -9.89 -5.29 -4.96
C HIS A 540 -8.83 -4.49 -5.74
N PRO A 541 -9.00 -3.17 -5.95
CA PRO A 541 -8.03 -2.36 -6.71
C PRO A 541 -6.69 -2.22 -5.95
N GLU A 542 -5.60 -2.05 -6.70
CA GLU A 542 -4.29 -1.62 -6.22
C GLU A 542 -4.11 -0.14 -6.55
N ALA A 543 -4.84 0.70 -5.80
CA ALA A 543 -5.00 2.12 -6.12
C ALA A 543 -3.68 2.91 -6.06
N LYS A 544 -2.60 2.37 -5.47
CA LYS A 544 -1.28 3.04 -5.41
C LYS A 544 -0.53 3.01 -6.74
N PHE A 545 -1.00 2.20 -7.69
CA PHE A 545 -0.41 2.01 -9.01
C PHE A 545 -1.34 2.52 -10.10
N GLN A 546 -0.77 2.86 -11.25
CA GLN A 546 -1.51 2.99 -12.50
C GLN A 546 -1.86 1.58 -13.00
N ASN A 547 -2.95 1.46 -13.75
CA ASN A 547 -3.49 0.17 -14.18
C ASN A 547 -3.77 -0.78 -13.00
N GLY A 548 -4.11 -0.23 -11.83
CA GLY A 548 -4.43 -0.98 -10.62
C GLY A 548 -5.92 -1.16 -10.40
N ASP A 549 -6.75 -0.93 -11.41
CA ASP A 549 -8.22 -0.99 -11.31
C ASP A 549 -8.71 -2.43 -11.13
N ALA A 550 -10.01 -2.58 -10.83
CA ALA A 550 -10.60 -3.85 -10.45
C ALA A 550 -10.38 -4.97 -11.49
N ASP A 551 -10.50 -4.63 -12.76
CA ASP A 551 -10.36 -5.49 -13.94
C ASP A 551 -8.91 -5.61 -14.46
N ALA A 552 -7.97 -4.85 -13.91
CA ALA A 552 -6.61 -4.83 -14.41
C ALA A 552 -5.80 -6.09 -14.01
N VAL A 553 -5.03 -6.60 -14.98
CA VAL A 553 -4.20 -7.81 -14.90
C VAL A 553 -2.81 -7.53 -15.46
N GLY A 554 -1.78 -8.19 -14.92
CA GLY A 554 -0.40 -8.11 -15.39
C GLY A 554 0.46 -7.13 -14.60
N VAL A 555 1.48 -6.60 -15.25
CA VAL A 555 2.50 -5.74 -14.63
C VAL A 555 1.96 -4.33 -14.37
N LEU A 556 2.08 -3.88 -13.12
CA LEU A 556 1.65 -2.55 -12.67
C LEU A 556 2.75 -1.50 -12.80
N SER A 557 2.35 -0.28 -13.12
CA SER A 557 3.26 0.88 -13.19
C SER A 557 3.02 1.86 -12.04
N ARG A 558 4.11 2.44 -11.51
CA ARG A 558 4.04 3.40 -10.40
C ARG A 558 3.31 4.66 -10.83
N ARG A 559 2.50 5.24 -9.93
CA ARG A 559 1.85 6.54 -10.19
C ARG A 559 2.87 7.67 -10.21
N HIS A 560 2.55 8.70 -10.99
CA HIS A 560 3.14 10.02 -10.83
C HIS A 560 2.24 10.88 -9.94
N VAL A 561 2.73 11.19 -8.75
CA VAL A 561 2.08 12.08 -7.80
C VAL A 561 2.74 13.45 -7.88
N ARG A 562 1.95 14.47 -8.20
CA ARG A 562 2.37 15.87 -8.09
C ARG A 562 1.74 16.49 -6.85
N VAL A 563 2.59 17.04 -5.98
CA VAL A 563 2.12 17.73 -4.78
C VAL A 563 1.60 19.12 -5.14
N LEU A 564 0.36 19.41 -4.73
CA LEU A 564 -0.24 20.74 -4.83
C LEU A 564 -0.37 21.43 -3.46
N ALA A 565 -0.58 20.65 -2.41
CA ALA A 565 -0.76 21.10 -1.04
C ALA A 565 -0.51 19.96 -0.05
N PHE A 566 -0.29 20.30 1.22
CA PHE A 566 -0.09 19.33 2.29
C PHE A 566 -1.28 19.30 3.24
N ARG A 567 -1.76 18.09 3.55
CA ARG A 567 -2.74 17.86 4.62
C ARG A 567 -2.06 17.17 5.78
N ALA A 568 -2.05 17.82 6.94
CA ALA A 568 -1.60 17.18 8.17
C ALA A 568 -2.61 16.12 8.62
N ILE A 569 -2.10 15.02 9.16
CA ILE A 569 -2.89 13.92 9.68
C ILE A 569 -2.43 13.57 11.09
N GLY A 570 -3.34 13.08 11.92
CA GLY A 570 -3.00 12.46 13.20
C GLY A 570 -2.51 11.01 13.06
N LYS A 571 -2.43 10.30 14.17
CA LYS A 571 -2.01 8.90 14.30
C LYS A 571 -2.90 7.98 13.46
N GLU A 572 -2.31 7.41 12.42
CA GLU A 572 -2.98 6.53 11.45
C GLU A 572 -3.60 5.26 12.07
N ALA A 573 -2.96 4.69 13.10
CA ALA A 573 -3.34 3.40 13.68
C ALA A 573 -4.36 3.50 14.82
N HIS A 574 -4.95 4.67 15.08
CA HIS A 574 -5.91 4.83 16.17
C HIS A 574 -7.25 4.13 15.89
N ASP A 575 -7.73 3.27 16.78
CA ASP A 575 -8.99 2.52 16.63
C ASP A 575 -9.09 1.72 15.31
N LEU A 576 -8.01 1.04 14.93
CA LEU A 576 -8.01 0.18 13.74
C LEU A 576 -9.00 -0.99 13.89
N GLU A 577 -9.11 -1.55 15.09
CA GLU A 577 -10.01 -2.68 15.39
C GLU A 577 -11.49 -2.28 15.27
N GLY A 578 -11.88 -1.12 15.81
CA GLY A 578 -13.22 -0.57 15.64
C GLY A 578 -13.56 -0.32 14.17
N ARG A 579 -12.63 0.31 13.42
CA ARG A 579 -12.79 0.53 11.97
C ARG A 579 -12.97 -0.76 11.17
N LEU A 580 -12.19 -1.79 11.47
CA LEU A 580 -12.27 -3.09 10.79
C LEU A 580 -13.57 -3.84 11.10
N ALA A 581 -14.00 -3.85 12.36
CA ALA A 581 -15.18 -4.60 12.77
C ALA A 581 -16.50 -3.94 12.30
N LEU A 582 -16.49 -2.61 12.13
CA LEU A 582 -17.72 -1.81 12.01
C LEU A 582 -17.83 -1.10 10.65
N GLY A 583 -16.73 -1.02 9.88
CA GLY A 583 -16.64 -0.32 8.60
C GLY A 583 -16.07 1.10 8.74
N GLU A 584 -15.49 1.62 7.65
CA GLU A 584 -14.79 2.92 7.64
C GLU A 584 -15.71 4.13 7.88
N ASP A 585 -17.01 4.03 7.56
CA ASP A 585 -17.97 5.13 7.58
C ASP A 585 -18.39 5.61 8.99
N LEU A 586 -17.90 4.96 10.05
CA LEU A 586 -18.45 5.10 11.40
C LEU A 586 -17.58 5.84 12.42
N GLN A 587 -16.38 6.30 12.04
CA GLN A 587 -15.47 7.04 12.93
C GLN A 587 -15.19 8.45 12.36
N PRO A 588 -14.98 9.47 13.21
CA PRO A 588 -14.70 10.82 12.77
C PRO A 588 -13.37 10.86 12.02
N ASP A 589 -13.39 11.49 10.84
CA ASP A 589 -12.22 11.82 10.06
C ASP A 589 -11.21 12.60 10.93
N ARG A 590 -10.09 11.96 11.31
CA ARG A 590 -9.00 12.57 12.10
C ARG A 590 -8.00 13.32 11.23
N THR A 591 -8.28 13.48 9.94
CA THR A 591 -7.47 14.36 9.11
C THR A 591 -7.70 15.81 9.54
N LEU A 592 -6.60 16.55 9.69
CA LEU A 592 -6.68 17.95 10.09
C LEU A 592 -7.18 18.78 8.89
N PRO A 593 -7.87 19.91 9.16
CA PRO A 593 -8.23 20.83 8.10
C PRO A 593 -6.96 21.33 7.39
N LEU A 594 -7.06 21.54 6.09
CA LEU A 594 -6.02 22.22 5.32
C LEU A 594 -5.81 23.62 5.89
N GLY A 595 -4.55 24.03 6.05
CA GLY A 595 -4.22 25.38 6.47
C GLY A 595 -4.63 26.41 5.41
N ALA A 596 -4.89 27.65 5.83
CA ALA A 596 -5.21 28.74 4.90
C ALA A 596 -4.18 28.90 3.76
N PRO A 597 -2.85 28.81 4.00
CA PRO A 597 -1.88 28.91 2.91
C PRO A 597 -2.01 27.79 1.87
N ASP A 598 -2.32 26.56 2.28
CA ASP A 598 -2.54 25.43 1.37
C ASP A 598 -3.83 25.58 0.57
N LEU A 599 -4.90 26.12 1.17
CA LEU A 599 -6.14 26.43 0.47
C LEU A 599 -5.95 27.51 -0.60
N GLU A 600 -5.17 28.55 -0.30
CA GLU A 600 -4.82 29.60 -1.25
C GLU A 600 -4.00 29.06 -2.43
N LYS A 601 -3.02 28.18 -2.17
CA LYS A 601 -2.25 27.50 -3.23
C LYS A 601 -3.15 26.67 -4.14
N LEU A 602 -4.08 25.89 -3.56
CA LEU A 602 -5.02 25.08 -4.31
C LEU A 602 -5.93 25.93 -5.21
N LEU A 603 -6.45 27.05 -4.69
CA LEU A 603 -7.25 27.99 -5.48
C LEU A 603 -6.44 28.64 -6.61
N ALA A 604 -5.23 29.10 -6.31
CA ALA A 604 -4.34 29.69 -7.31
C ALA A 604 -4.00 28.69 -8.42
N HIS A 605 -3.73 27.43 -8.07
CA HIS A 605 -3.53 26.34 -9.02
C HIS A 605 -4.78 26.11 -9.86
N ALA A 606 -5.96 26.04 -9.24
CA ALA A 606 -7.21 25.82 -9.95
C ALA A 606 -7.47 26.89 -11.01
N TRP A 607 -7.28 28.16 -10.67
CA TRP A 607 -7.47 29.27 -11.61
C TRP A 607 -6.41 29.30 -12.72
N LYS A 608 -5.17 28.97 -12.38
CA LYS A 608 -4.11 28.82 -13.39
C LYS A 608 -4.44 27.73 -14.41
N GLN A 609 -4.92 26.57 -13.96
CA GLN A 609 -5.29 25.47 -14.86
C GLN A 609 -6.55 25.78 -15.66
N GLN A 610 -7.55 26.42 -15.05
CA GLN A 610 -8.74 26.87 -15.78
C GLN A 610 -8.35 27.76 -16.96
N ALA A 611 -7.49 28.76 -16.73
CA ALA A 611 -7.00 29.67 -17.77
C ALA A 611 -6.18 28.92 -18.84
N ALA A 612 -5.26 28.04 -18.43
CA ALA A 612 -4.44 27.25 -19.36
C ALA A 612 -5.26 26.28 -20.21
N LEU A 613 -6.42 25.84 -19.72
CA LEU A 613 -7.37 25.00 -20.44
C LEU A 613 -8.45 25.80 -21.18
N GLU A 614 -8.45 27.13 -21.08
CA GLU A 614 -9.51 27.98 -21.67
C GLU A 614 -10.93 27.54 -21.25
N LEU A 615 -11.07 27.01 -20.03
CA LEU A 615 -12.35 26.51 -19.52
C LEU A 615 -13.24 27.65 -19.07
N ILE A 616 -14.44 27.76 -19.65
CA ILE A 616 -15.42 28.78 -19.24
C ILE A 616 -16.07 28.40 -17.90
N ASP A 617 -16.50 29.40 -17.13
CA ASP A 617 -17.07 29.22 -15.79
C ASP A 617 -18.28 28.27 -15.74
N ARG A 618 -19.04 28.19 -16.83
CA ARG A 618 -20.16 27.24 -16.97
C ARG A 618 -19.69 25.79 -17.01
N GLU A 619 -18.63 25.50 -17.77
CA GLU A 619 -18.05 24.15 -17.87
C GLU A 619 -17.43 23.74 -16.55
N LEU A 620 -16.69 24.66 -15.92
CA LEU A 620 -16.07 24.39 -14.62
C LEU A 620 -17.11 24.16 -13.53
N SER A 621 -18.18 24.97 -13.50
CA SER A 621 -19.29 24.78 -12.54
C SER A 621 -19.95 23.42 -12.72
N ALA A 622 -20.19 23.00 -13.97
CA ALA A 622 -20.77 21.70 -14.27
C ALA A 622 -19.84 20.55 -13.85
N ALA A 623 -18.56 20.63 -14.22
CA ALA A 623 -17.56 19.61 -13.87
C ALA A 623 -17.32 19.50 -12.35
N ALA A 624 -17.35 20.61 -11.63
CA ALA A 624 -17.18 20.63 -10.18
C ALA A 624 -18.47 20.28 -9.40
N GLY A 625 -19.63 20.25 -10.06
CA GLY A 625 -20.93 20.11 -9.40
C GLY A 625 -21.23 21.26 -8.43
N LEU A 626 -20.89 22.50 -8.82
CA LEU A 626 -21.08 23.70 -8.01
C LEU A 626 -22.00 24.70 -8.71
N SER A 627 -22.73 25.48 -7.92
CA SER A 627 -23.54 26.58 -8.47
C SER A 627 -22.64 27.71 -8.96
N HIS A 628 -23.11 28.46 -9.98
CA HIS A 628 -22.39 29.65 -10.44
C HIS A 628 -22.17 30.67 -9.31
N HIS A 629 -23.13 30.82 -8.38
CA HIS A 629 -22.98 31.70 -7.23
C HIS A 629 -21.84 31.26 -6.31
N THR A 630 -21.70 29.95 -6.07
CA THR A 630 -20.59 29.38 -5.29
C THR A 630 -19.24 29.64 -5.96
N LEU A 631 -19.15 29.49 -7.29
CA LEU A 631 -17.94 29.77 -8.04
C LEU A 631 -17.54 31.25 -7.95
N THR A 632 -18.50 32.17 -8.10
CA THR A 632 -18.26 33.62 -7.93
C THR A 632 -17.80 33.97 -6.52
N LYS A 633 -18.35 33.31 -5.49
CA LYS A 633 -17.93 33.51 -4.09
C LYS A 633 -16.49 33.07 -3.88
N LEU A 634 -16.11 31.89 -4.40
CA LEU A 634 -14.75 31.36 -4.31
C LEU A 634 -13.70 32.31 -4.90
N ARG A 635 -14.03 32.99 -6.01
CA ARG A 635 -13.14 33.99 -6.62
C ARG A 635 -12.94 35.24 -5.76
N ARG A 636 -13.94 35.66 -4.98
CA ARG A 636 -13.93 36.96 -4.26
C ARG A 636 -13.54 36.86 -2.79
N LEU A 637 -13.99 35.81 -2.12
CA LEU A 637 -13.96 35.70 -0.66
C LEU A 637 -13.31 34.39 -0.19
N GLY A 638 -12.83 33.55 -1.11
CA GLY A 638 -12.54 32.16 -0.82
C GLY A 638 -13.82 31.36 -0.53
N GLY A 639 -13.66 30.16 0.03
CA GLY A 639 -14.80 29.31 0.34
C GLY A 639 -14.44 28.09 1.16
N ARG A 640 -15.39 27.16 1.28
CA ARG A 640 -15.19 25.95 2.09
C ARG A 640 -14.15 25.06 1.41
N THR A 641 -13.34 24.37 2.21
CA THR A 641 -12.35 23.39 1.74
C THR A 641 -12.94 22.40 0.74
N SER A 642 -14.15 21.89 1.00
CA SER A 642 -14.85 20.98 0.10
C SER A 642 -15.11 21.56 -1.29
N ASP A 643 -15.45 22.85 -1.36
CA ASP A 643 -15.76 23.53 -2.62
C ASP A 643 -14.46 23.79 -3.40
N ILE A 644 -13.37 24.14 -2.71
CA ILE A 644 -12.03 24.31 -3.31
C ILE A 644 -11.53 22.99 -3.91
N LEU A 645 -11.61 21.90 -3.14
CA LEU A 645 -11.18 20.57 -3.60
C LEU A 645 -11.96 20.09 -4.83
N LYS A 646 -13.27 20.37 -4.90
CA LYS A 646 -14.10 20.04 -6.08
C LYS A 646 -13.63 20.75 -7.34
N ILE A 647 -13.26 22.02 -7.25
CA ILE A 647 -12.77 22.77 -8.41
C ILE A 647 -11.39 22.26 -8.83
N VAL A 648 -10.48 22.03 -7.88
CA VAL A 648 -9.17 21.44 -8.18
C VAL A 648 -9.32 20.09 -8.88
N GLN A 649 -10.19 19.23 -8.36
CA GLN A 649 -10.49 17.94 -8.97
C GLN A 649 -11.04 18.11 -10.39
N ALA A 650 -11.99 19.04 -10.60
CA ALA A 650 -12.58 19.29 -11.90
C ALA A 650 -11.52 19.72 -12.94
N VAL A 651 -10.71 20.73 -12.63
CA VAL A 651 -9.69 21.21 -13.57
C VAL A 651 -8.61 20.16 -13.85
N GLU A 652 -8.18 19.40 -12.84
CA GLU A 652 -7.18 18.34 -13.02
C GLU A 652 -7.74 17.16 -13.82
N THR A 653 -8.99 16.77 -13.58
CA THR A 653 -9.66 15.72 -14.37
C THR A 653 -9.73 16.13 -15.84
N THR A 654 -10.13 17.38 -16.12
CA THR A 654 -10.14 17.90 -17.50
C THR A 654 -8.74 18.00 -18.10
N ARG A 655 -7.74 18.44 -17.31
CA ARG A 655 -6.34 18.52 -17.76
C ARG A 655 -5.82 17.15 -18.17
N GLN A 656 -6.07 16.13 -17.35
CA GLN A 656 -5.65 14.75 -17.61
C GLN A 656 -6.35 14.17 -18.82
N ALA A 657 -7.66 14.39 -18.97
CA ALA A 657 -8.41 13.96 -20.17
C ALA A 657 -7.83 14.56 -21.46
N ARG A 658 -7.53 15.87 -21.48
CA ARG A 658 -6.91 16.52 -22.64
C ARG A 658 -5.48 16.04 -22.92
N LEU A 659 -4.71 15.70 -21.88
CA LEU A 659 -3.38 15.13 -22.04
C LEU A 659 -3.45 13.72 -22.63
N ALA A 660 -4.37 12.89 -22.14
CA ALA A 660 -4.61 11.54 -22.66
C ALA A 660 -5.03 11.60 -24.14
N GLU A 661 -5.93 12.52 -24.52
CA GLU A 661 -6.34 12.73 -25.92
C GLU A 661 -5.17 13.15 -26.82
N LYS A 662 -4.32 14.08 -26.36
CA LYS A 662 -3.10 14.48 -27.07
C LYS A 662 -2.11 13.34 -27.22
N GLN A 663 -1.95 12.50 -26.19
CA GLN A 663 -1.04 11.36 -26.22
C GLN A 663 -1.56 10.25 -27.15
N ALA A 664 -2.85 9.93 -27.08
CA ALA A 664 -3.52 9.00 -28.00
C ALA A 664 -3.38 9.47 -29.45
N SER A 665 -3.60 10.76 -29.71
CA SER A 665 -3.42 11.35 -31.04
C SER A 665 -1.97 11.22 -31.55
N ARG A 666 -0.97 11.44 -30.68
CA ARG A 666 0.44 11.26 -31.04
C ARG A 666 0.78 9.81 -31.34
N LEU A 667 0.31 8.87 -30.52
CA LEU A 667 0.54 7.43 -30.70
C LEU A 667 -0.10 6.95 -32.00
N LEU A 668 -1.33 7.40 -32.27
CA LEU A 668 -2.06 7.11 -33.50
C LEU A 668 -1.28 7.59 -34.74
N VAL A 669 -0.74 8.81 -34.70
CA VAL A 669 0.10 9.34 -35.79
C VAL A 669 1.41 8.56 -35.93
N GLN A 670 2.07 8.19 -34.83
CA GLN A 670 3.28 7.35 -34.87
C GLN A 670 3.01 5.97 -35.47
N ASN A 671 1.90 5.35 -35.07
CA ASN A 671 1.45 4.07 -35.63
C ASN A 671 1.15 4.20 -37.13
N ALA A 672 0.48 5.27 -37.54
CA ALA A 672 0.25 5.55 -38.96
C ALA A 672 1.57 5.75 -39.72
N TYR A 673 2.57 6.44 -39.15
CA TYR A 673 3.91 6.52 -39.75
C TYR A 673 4.59 5.15 -39.89
N ARG A 674 4.48 4.28 -38.89
CA ARG A 674 5.02 2.91 -38.96
C ARG A 674 4.34 2.09 -40.07
N LEU A 675 3.03 2.26 -40.26
CA LEU A 675 2.33 1.65 -41.38
C LEU A 675 2.75 2.26 -42.71
N VAL A 676 3.01 3.57 -42.80
CA VAL A 676 3.61 4.18 -44.01
C VAL A 676 4.97 3.55 -44.34
N ASP A 677 5.82 3.36 -43.33
CA ASP A 677 7.14 2.72 -43.50
C ASP A 677 6.99 1.27 -43.97
N HIS A 678 6.00 0.54 -43.45
CA HIS A 678 5.70 -0.83 -43.85
C HIS A 678 5.14 -0.94 -45.28
N PHE A 679 4.16 -0.11 -45.64
CA PHE A 679 3.52 -0.11 -46.96
C PHE A 679 4.28 0.71 -48.02
N GLY A 680 5.41 1.32 -47.64
CA GLY A 680 6.34 2.05 -48.50
C GLY A 680 5.90 3.45 -48.93
N SER A 681 4.64 3.86 -48.72
CA SER A 681 4.20 5.23 -49.02
C SER A 681 2.88 5.62 -48.34
N VAL A 682 2.66 6.94 -48.19
CA VAL A 682 1.36 7.50 -47.74
C VAL A 682 0.23 7.16 -48.72
N ALA A 683 0.52 7.00 -50.02
CA ALA A 683 -0.48 6.64 -51.02
C ALA A 683 -0.94 5.19 -50.88
N SER A 684 -0.04 4.28 -50.51
CA SER A 684 -0.34 2.87 -50.21
C SER A 684 -1.22 2.80 -48.95
N LEU A 685 -0.77 3.41 -47.85
CA LEU A 685 -1.54 3.43 -46.61
C LEU A 685 -2.95 4.02 -46.81
N ALA A 686 -3.07 5.12 -47.55
CA ALA A 686 -4.38 5.72 -47.80
C ALA A 686 -5.33 4.77 -48.57
N ARG A 687 -4.79 3.97 -49.50
CA ARG A 687 -5.57 2.95 -50.22
C ARG A 687 -6.07 1.86 -49.28
N ASP A 688 -5.20 1.36 -48.41
CA ASP A 688 -5.54 0.29 -47.46
C ASP A 688 -6.51 0.76 -46.37
N LEU A 689 -6.39 2.02 -45.95
CA LEU A 689 -7.38 2.65 -45.06
C LEU A 689 -8.69 3.02 -45.78
N GLY A 690 -8.77 2.93 -47.11
CA GLY A 690 -9.93 3.38 -47.88
C GLY A 690 -10.20 4.88 -47.76
N MET A 691 -9.15 5.69 -47.59
CA MET A 691 -9.21 7.14 -47.41
C MET A 691 -8.42 7.88 -48.49
N THR A 692 -8.67 9.17 -48.69
CA THR A 692 -7.92 9.93 -49.68
C THR A 692 -6.48 10.20 -49.20
N ARG A 693 -5.50 10.13 -50.11
CA ARG A 693 -4.09 10.45 -49.82
C ARG A 693 -3.94 11.83 -49.17
N GLN A 694 -4.71 12.82 -49.62
CA GLN A 694 -4.67 14.18 -49.09
C GLN A 694 -5.18 14.22 -47.64
N TYR A 695 -6.20 13.45 -47.30
CA TYR A 695 -6.73 13.38 -45.94
C TYR A 695 -5.72 12.76 -44.97
N VAL A 696 -5.17 11.59 -45.31
CA VAL A 696 -4.14 10.90 -44.51
C VAL A 696 -2.89 11.76 -44.37
N GLY A 697 -2.42 12.36 -45.47
CA GLY A 697 -1.25 13.23 -45.47
C GLY A 697 -1.39 14.45 -44.56
N ARG A 698 -2.57 15.08 -44.49
CA ARG A 698 -2.82 16.22 -43.59
C ARG A 698 -2.85 15.81 -42.12
N ILE A 699 -3.35 14.62 -41.79
CA ILE A 699 -3.31 14.08 -40.43
C ILE A 699 -1.87 13.81 -39.99
N LEU A 700 -1.07 13.15 -40.84
CA LEU A 700 0.33 12.84 -40.54
C LEU A 700 1.18 14.10 -40.35
N LYS A 701 0.91 15.17 -41.11
CA LYS A 701 1.57 16.48 -40.96
C LYS A 701 1.05 17.34 -39.80
N GLY A 702 0.01 16.89 -39.08
CA GLY A 702 -0.63 17.66 -38.01
C GLY A 702 -1.48 18.84 -38.50
N GLU A 703 -1.75 18.93 -39.80
CA GLU A 703 -2.58 19.98 -40.43
C GLU A 703 -4.09 19.72 -40.28
N ARG A 704 -4.47 18.52 -39.81
CA ARG A 704 -5.85 18.13 -39.52
C ARG A 704 -5.88 17.13 -38.35
N PRO A 705 -6.80 17.26 -37.37
CA PRO A 705 -6.96 16.23 -36.35
C PRO A 705 -7.45 14.91 -36.95
N ALA A 706 -7.02 13.79 -36.37
CA ALA A 706 -7.49 12.47 -36.74
C ALA A 706 -8.98 12.32 -36.38
N SER A 707 -9.77 11.76 -37.28
CA SER A 707 -11.15 11.38 -36.98
C SER A 707 -11.20 10.02 -36.27
N ALA A 708 -12.34 9.73 -35.61
CA ALA A 708 -12.60 8.40 -35.05
C ALA A 708 -12.54 7.29 -36.12
N ASP A 709 -13.01 7.57 -37.34
CA ASP A 709 -12.94 6.64 -38.49
C ASP A 709 -11.48 6.39 -38.92
N PHE A 710 -10.62 7.41 -38.92
CA PHE A 710 -9.19 7.22 -39.17
C PHE A 710 -8.51 6.38 -38.08
N ALA A 711 -8.83 6.64 -36.81
CA ALA A 711 -8.29 5.89 -35.68
C ALA A 711 -8.66 4.40 -35.74
N ALA A 712 -9.94 4.09 -35.90
CA ALA A 712 -10.45 2.72 -35.95
C ALA A 712 -9.81 1.91 -37.10
N ARG A 713 -9.63 2.52 -38.27
CA ARG A 713 -9.01 1.84 -39.42
C ARG A 713 -7.52 1.60 -39.25
N VAL A 714 -6.80 2.51 -38.60
CA VAL A 714 -5.38 2.31 -38.27
C VAL A 714 -5.22 1.17 -37.25
N GLU A 715 -6.09 1.11 -36.23
CA GLU A 715 -6.09 0.02 -35.25
C GLU A 715 -6.41 -1.33 -35.90
N GLN A 716 -7.46 -1.40 -36.71
CA GLN A 716 -7.82 -2.62 -37.45
C GLN A 716 -6.67 -3.10 -38.37
N LEU A 717 -5.96 -2.16 -39.02
CA LEU A 717 -4.85 -2.49 -39.91
C LEU A 717 -3.63 -3.02 -39.13
N LEU A 718 -3.42 -2.58 -37.89
CA LEU A 718 -2.37 -3.08 -36.99
C LEU A 718 -2.68 -4.46 -36.41
N GLU A 719 -3.96 -4.80 -36.20
CA GLU A 719 -4.36 -6.13 -35.76
C GLU A 719 -4.01 -7.19 -36.81
N ILE A 720 -4.23 -6.88 -38.09
CA ILE A 720 -3.90 -7.77 -39.21
C ILE A 720 -2.44 -7.66 -39.66
N THR A 721 -1.74 -6.58 -39.28
CA THR A 721 -0.33 -6.34 -39.60
C THR A 721 0.45 -6.02 -38.32
N PRO A 722 0.75 -7.03 -37.47
CA PRO A 722 1.43 -6.79 -36.21
C PRO A 722 2.86 -6.29 -36.45
N LEU A 723 3.11 -5.03 -36.08
CA LEU A 723 4.41 -4.38 -36.17
C LEU A 723 5.11 -4.39 -34.80
N PRO A 724 6.44 -4.61 -34.72
CA PRO A 724 7.18 -4.72 -33.46
C PRO A 724 7.06 -3.46 -32.60
N SER A 725 6.76 -3.61 -31.31
CA SER A 725 6.49 -2.52 -30.36
C SER A 725 7.46 -1.34 -30.50
N PRO A 726 6.98 -0.08 -30.38
CA PRO A 726 7.87 1.08 -30.48
C PRO A 726 8.97 0.99 -29.42
N PRO A 727 10.22 1.35 -29.74
CA PRO A 727 11.30 1.38 -28.76
C PRO A 727 10.95 2.41 -27.67
N ALA A 728 11.07 1.99 -26.40
CA ALA A 728 10.90 2.87 -25.26
C ALA A 728 11.98 3.96 -25.29
N GLY A 729 11.59 5.18 -25.65
CA GLY A 729 12.41 6.38 -25.44
C GLY A 729 13.66 6.52 -26.33
N HIS A 730 13.47 6.83 -27.62
CA HIS A 730 14.47 7.60 -28.36
C HIS A 730 13.80 8.81 -29.03
N ARG A 731 14.10 10.01 -28.51
CA ARG A 731 13.90 11.26 -29.25
C ARG A 731 14.80 11.21 -30.48
N ARG A 732 14.24 10.88 -31.65
CA ARG A 732 14.91 11.24 -32.90
C ARG A 732 14.97 12.77 -32.96
N ALA A 733 16.18 13.31 -33.05
CA ALA A 733 16.43 14.70 -33.38
C ALA A 733 15.75 14.99 -34.74
N SER A 734 14.64 15.72 -34.72
CA SER A 734 14.10 16.33 -35.92
C SER A 734 14.96 17.55 -36.23
N ASN A 735 15.89 17.39 -37.17
CA ASN A 735 16.52 18.51 -37.85
C ASN A 735 15.45 19.33 -38.59
N GLY A 736 15.48 20.65 -38.41
CA GLY A 736 15.06 21.63 -39.40
C GLY A 736 13.58 22.06 -39.42
N ASN A 737 13.21 23.00 -38.54
CA ASN A 737 12.79 24.33 -38.99
C ASN A 737 12.69 25.28 -37.78
N GLU A 738 13.70 26.15 -37.66
CA GLU A 738 13.65 27.37 -36.89
C GLU A 738 12.57 28.30 -37.46
N ILE A 739 11.63 28.77 -36.63
CA ILE A 739 11.11 30.14 -36.72
C ILE A 739 10.81 30.63 -35.29
N GLY A 740 11.53 31.67 -34.86
CA GLY A 740 10.99 32.71 -33.97
C GLY A 740 11.41 32.69 -32.49
N ARG A 741 12.65 33.13 -32.20
CA ARG A 741 12.96 33.83 -30.94
C ARG A 741 12.29 35.21 -30.96
N PRO A 742 11.68 35.71 -29.86
CA PRO A 742 11.65 37.14 -29.59
C PRO A 742 12.80 37.51 -28.65
N PHE A 743 13.47 38.58 -29.04
CA PHE A 743 14.59 39.23 -28.38
C PHE A 743 14.26 39.67 -26.94
N ALA A 744 15.29 39.62 -26.10
CA ALA A 744 15.38 40.42 -24.89
C ALA A 744 15.62 41.90 -25.23
N GLN A 745 14.83 42.77 -24.60
CA GLN A 745 15.33 43.91 -23.82
C GLN A 745 14.66 43.84 -22.45
#